data_AF-A0A9W4S1K5-F1
#
_entry.id   AF-A0A9W4S1K5-F1
#
_cell.length_a   1.000
_cell.length_b   1.000
_cell.length_c   1.000
_cell.angle_alpha   90.00
_cell.angle_beta   90.00
_cell.angle_gamma   90.00
#
_symmetry.space_group_name_H-M   'P 1'
#
loop_
_entity.id
_entity.type
_entity.pdbx_description
1 polymer ?
#
loop_
_entity_poly.entity_id
_entity_poly.type
_entity_poly.pdbx_seq_one_letter_code
_entity_poly.pdbx_strand_id
1 'polypeptide(L)'
;LVPCPAIRLAPPPLLLLPLLLLHTQWYLSSLVKKSGGTLCLWWNNSPSPTSINLSVSSTNDDLQIVLCIVPAGFAVEITHLANSISTPIILALSFLHIALSVQGSPRSGLVHTARHHTNRRTTRGPQPTSLPDKTLLSRKPPPPPPRQLPARRNTSSPTKLDLLAALSFPCHRPVHLNSSYCDNLHSNTLSSHSCHVVCLSSTPYPASEHLDLHPELVEEKYLVLPEPLIGLLFSPYSEGGEGEGPAYSGVVANSKPQLTVPGVTARFSQLEINRSSMIDMASVHQLGVGPTPARPRSMNMNGSGSHDVDMDVDRNGSPAVVASNTRFGSAPQRGDTRIVVIMFGSGQDKIVSVFADVLGKPFAIRSSFKEVSAADHGLVIGMPAELAKSDITSRNKEVVVVINAHCVNLGMPPDIFLSAECDYEFLYSEAPFFRRDLARFISFTLGQISHHETLMSKPRTYFISTTFPDVSAALPNIDILTVGADAVEIRVDLLKEPLGDGTYSAVPSLSYVGEQLMLLRQRTELPIIFTTRCTRENGRFPMENPDVYYEYLYRAIQWGVEYIDVELWLPEAIRKKLWEQKGSSHIMSAFHDFSGTFKWPSSHAEQVYVESSKYADIIKMIAIINDHNENFELEYFRSKMRADYPDSPPFSGVNMGETGQFSRTLNRVFTPITHPLLPIVAAPGQMSASEINAALALLGQLPKKSIYGITTPAFRSSTPQAPFYEKCFNELGLPHYFAVVERLPNNFQAMEAWCNQKNFGGAYLSPPVSWSGLLKHSPFFASLNGGKGPELTEAARLIGTVDTIIVKSASSSSANSAPASIPSSPRHGHHDSFGHLGSGVSSLSPNTSLILDNASWRGIISTLTRDMAPSAYFGRTAVVLASSGDDAASIMYALKALQVGKIYTVGFRTPPALARDGPAIEPFNSLESLKKAQTVGDDAAPFLVVSALGPEKSNIVGMLVRVFGANNQGSSNFKKVFLDLADTAGARKGGDPSIIAQQAGFSAYGSADTAAFTTVETLRLLVGQNVPYSFVRLASGRSLF
;
A
#
# COMPACT_ATOMS: atom_id res chain seq x y z
N LEU A 1 -46.69 -53.53 17.52
CA LEU A 1 -47.89 -52.76 17.14
C LEU A 1 -47.46 -51.39 16.63
N VAL A 2 -48.33 -50.71 15.87
CA VAL A 2 -48.03 -49.52 15.03
C VAL A 2 -47.87 -48.23 15.89
N PRO A 3 -47.10 -47.19 15.44
CA PRO A 3 -46.37 -46.30 16.35
C PRO A 3 -46.91 -44.85 16.42
N CYS A 4 -46.17 -43.99 17.14
CA CYS A 4 -46.23 -42.53 17.05
C CYS A 4 -44.79 -41.94 16.92
N PRO A 5 -44.63 -40.67 16.49
CA PRO A 5 -43.64 -40.34 15.47
C PRO A 5 -42.23 -40.01 15.98
N ALA A 6 -41.24 -40.32 15.15
CA ALA A 6 -39.86 -39.86 15.31
C ALA A 6 -39.68 -38.45 14.74
N ILE A 7 -39.18 -37.52 15.55
CA ILE A 7 -38.68 -36.22 15.07
C ILE A 7 -37.25 -36.45 14.56
N ARG A 8 -37.06 -36.43 13.23
CA ARG A 8 -35.74 -36.34 12.63
C ARG A 8 -35.23 -34.90 12.74
N LEU A 9 -34.29 -34.65 13.64
CA LEU A 9 -33.38 -33.52 13.47
C LEU A 9 -32.47 -33.80 12.27
N ALA A 10 -32.21 -32.80 11.45
CA ALA A 10 -31.26 -32.91 10.35
C ALA A 10 -29.82 -33.02 10.91
N PRO A 11 -28.91 -33.77 10.26
CA PRO A 11 -27.50 -33.73 10.62
C PRO A 11 -26.94 -32.31 10.38
N PRO A 12 -25.96 -31.86 11.18
CA PRO A 12 -25.28 -30.59 10.93
C PRO A 12 -24.56 -30.64 9.58
N PRO A 13 -24.43 -29.51 8.86
CA PRO A 13 -23.73 -29.48 7.58
C PRO A 13 -22.24 -29.80 7.75
N LEU A 14 -21.66 -30.45 6.73
CA LEU A 14 -20.25 -30.86 6.67
C LEU A 14 -19.23 -29.70 6.79
N LEU A 15 -19.69 -28.44 6.79
CA LEU A 15 -18.88 -27.22 6.89
C LEU A 15 -18.18 -27.01 8.25
N LEU A 16 -18.63 -27.68 9.32
CA LEU A 16 -18.00 -27.53 10.65
C LEU A 16 -16.78 -28.44 10.86
N LEU A 17 -16.65 -29.54 10.11
CA LEU A 17 -15.54 -30.49 10.28
C LEU A 17 -14.15 -29.87 9.98
N PRO A 18 -13.96 -29.09 8.90
CA PRO A 18 -12.68 -28.45 8.60
C PRO A 18 -12.25 -27.42 9.65
N LEU A 19 -13.21 -26.66 10.19
CA LEU A 19 -12.97 -25.66 11.24
C LEU A 19 -12.50 -26.31 12.54
N LEU A 20 -13.12 -27.44 12.93
CA LEU A 20 -12.69 -28.20 14.10
C LEU A 20 -11.26 -28.73 13.94
N LEU A 21 -10.95 -29.32 12.77
CA LEU A 21 -9.63 -29.87 12.45
C LEU A 21 -8.53 -28.80 12.41
N LEU A 22 -8.81 -27.62 11.84
CA LEU A 22 -7.89 -26.48 11.87
C LEU A 22 -7.60 -26.01 13.30
N HIS A 23 -8.60 -26.03 14.19
CA HIS A 23 -8.42 -25.65 15.59
C HIS A 23 -7.55 -26.65 16.36
N THR A 24 -7.77 -27.97 16.22
CA THR A 24 -6.90 -28.98 16.83
C THR A 24 -5.48 -28.96 16.24
N GLN A 25 -5.33 -28.76 14.93
CA GLN A 25 -4.01 -28.66 14.29
C GLN A 25 -3.22 -27.45 14.82
N TRP A 26 -3.86 -26.29 14.97
CA TRP A 26 -3.25 -25.08 15.53
C TRP A 26 -2.87 -25.28 17.00
N TYR A 27 -3.77 -25.84 17.82
CA TYR A 27 -3.54 -26.07 19.24
C TYR A 27 -2.41 -27.07 19.50
N LEU A 28 -2.36 -28.19 18.75
CA LEU A 28 -1.28 -29.17 18.84
C LEU A 28 0.06 -28.60 18.38
N SER A 29 0.08 -27.81 17.30
CA SER A 29 1.29 -27.09 16.86
C SER A 29 1.80 -26.12 17.94
N SER A 30 0.89 -25.43 18.64
CA SER A 30 1.25 -24.52 19.72
C SER A 30 1.70 -25.21 21.01
N LEU A 31 1.33 -26.49 21.25
CA LEU A 31 1.91 -27.30 22.32
C LEU A 31 3.33 -27.74 21.97
N VAL A 32 3.52 -28.38 20.80
CA VAL A 32 4.81 -28.97 20.39
C VAL A 32 5.91 -27.90 20.27
N LYS A 33 5.56 -26.67 19.84
CA LYS A 33 6.49 -25.53 19.84
C LYS A 33 6.97 -25.10 21.23
N LYS A 34 6.20 -25.36 22.29
CA LYS A 34 6.61 -25.06 23.69
C LYS A 34 7.50 -26.15 24.29
N SER A 35 7.51 -27.36 23.71
CA SER A 35 8.36 -28.47 24.16
C SER A 35 9.57 -28.74 23.26
N GLY A 36 9.85 -27.87 22.28
CA GLY A 36 11.02 -27.98 21.39
C GLY A 36 10.98 -29.15 20.38
N GLY A 37 9.83 -29.80 20.21
CA GLY A 37 9.69 -30.97 19.34
C GLY A 37 9.46 -30.63 17.86
N THR A 38 9.66 -31.62 16.98
CA THR A 38 9.26 -31.55 15.57
C THR A 38 8.01 -32.39 15.34
N LEU A 39 6.98 -31.82 14.69
CA LEU A 39 5.71 -32.51 14.42
C LEU A 39 5.71 -33.10 12.99
N CYS A 40 5.64 -34.42 12.89
CA CYS A 40 5.33 -35.13 11.64
C CYS A 40 3.86 -35.57 11.65
N LEU A 41 3.12 -35.28 10.58
CA LEU A 41 1.75 -35.76 10.35
C LEU A 41 1.75 -36.64 9.10
N TRP A 42 1.18 -37.85 9.21
CA TRP A 42 1.05 -38.81 8.10
C TRP A 42 -0.42 -39.16 7.87
N TRP A 43 -0.80 -39.33 6.61
CA TRP A 43 -2.16 -39.68 6.20
C TRP A 43 -2.18 -41.08 5.58
N ASN A 44 -2.84 -42.03 6.25
CA ASN A 44 -3.07 -43.38 5.71
C ASN A 44 -4.48 -43.47 5.09
N ASN A 45 -4.54 -43.64 3.77
CA ASN A 45 -5.79 -43.97 3.08
C ASN A 45 -6.22 -45.41 3.39
N SER A 46 -7.13 -45.58 4.34
CA SER A 46 -7.78 -46.86 4.65
C SER A 46 -9.13 -46.98 3.91
N PRO A 47 -9.59 -48.17 3.50
CA PRO A 47 -10.69 -48.28 2.51
C PRO A 47 -12.13 -48.06 3.03
N SER A 48 -12.34 -47.56 4.26
CA SER A 48 -13.67 -47.44 4.87
C SER A 48 -14.01 -45.99 5.31
N PRO A 49 -15.27 -45.53 5.21
CA PRO A 49 -15.58 -44.09 5.26
C PRO A 49 -15.74 -43.49 6.67
N THR A 50 -15.35 -44.20 7.73
CA THR A 50 -15.91 -43.99 9.09
C THR A 50 -14.87 -43.88 10.22
N SER A 51 -13.58 -43.71 9.92
CA SER A 51 -12.55 -43.45 10.93
C SER A 51 -11.46 -42.53 10.40
N ILE A 52 -11.05 -41.56 11.23
CA ILE A 52 -9.80 -40.80 11.05
C ILE A 52 -8.88 -41.21 12.20
N ASN A 53 -7.67 -41.65 11.84
CA ASN A 53 -6.62 -42.00 12.79
C ASN A 53 -5.53 -40.92 12.75
N LEU A 54 -5.30 -40.25 13.87
CA LEU A 54 -4.17 -39.34 14.06
C LEU A 54 -3.16 -39.98 15.01
N SER A 55 -1.90 -40.09 14.56
CA SER A 55 -0.77 -40.50 15.38
C SER A 55 0.25 -39.36 15.48
N VAL A 56 0.84 -39.19 16.67
CA VAL A 56 1.93 -38.24 16.93
C VAL A 56 3.09 -39.01 17.54
N SER A 57 4.32 -38.66 17.14
CA SER A 57 5.57 -39.18 17.71
C SER A 57 6.55 -38.05 17.99
N SER A 58 7.14 -38.04 19.19
CA SER A 58 8.31 -37.24 19.53
C SER A 58 9.60 -37.97 19.13
N THR A 59 10.70 -37.25 18.95
CA THR A 59 12.05 -37.83 18.78
C THR A 59 12.85 -37.94 20.08
N ASN A 60 12.32 -37.38 21.18
CA ASN A 60 12.78 -37.64 22.55
C ASN A 60 11.59 -38.17 23.37
N ASP A 61 11.79 -39.32 24.01
CA ASP A 61 10.86 -40.10 24.84
C ASP A 61 9.56 -40.60 24.17
N ASP A 62 9.24 -41.88 24.41
CA ASP A 62 8.17 -42.64 23.75
C ASP A 62 6.76 -42.23 24.20
N LEU A 63 6.26 -41.11 23.67
CA LEU A 63 4.88 -40.69 23.81
C LEU A 63 4.10 -40.83 22.50
N GLN A 64 3.52 -42.02 22.25
CA GLN A 64 2.51 -42.19 21.21
C GLN A 64 1.13 -41.81 21.72
N ILE A 65 0.53 -40.78 21.10
CA ILE A 65 -0.89 -40.47 21.25
C ILE A 65 -1.60 -40.88 19.96
N VAL A 66 -2.57 -41.78 20.08
CA VAL A 66 -3.46 -42.20 18.98
C VAL A 66 -4.85 -41.65 19.24
N LEU A 67 -5.36 -40.84 18.32
CA LEU A 67 -6.71 -40.30 18.38
C LEU A 67 -7.59 -40.95 17.30
N CYS A 68 -8.59 -41.72 17.73
CA CYS A 68 -9.60 -42.32 16.87
C CYS A 68 -10.92 -41.55 16.99
N ILE A 69 -11.44 -41.03 15.86
CA ILE A 69 -12.75 -40.37 15.81
C ILE A 69 -13.72 -41.26 15.05
N VAL A 70 -14.79 -41.72 15.75
CA VAL A 70 -15.83 -42.60 15.20
C VAL A 70 -17.20 -41.90 15.24
N PRO A 71 -17.93 -41.76 14.13
CA PRO A 71 -19.13 -40.92 14.05
C PRO A 71 -20.43 -41.63 14.48
N ALA A 72 -20.48 -42.24 15.68
CA ALA A 72 -21.73 -42.74 16.27
C ALA A 72 -21.65 -42.95 17.80
N GLY A 73 -22.17 -41.99 18.59
CA GLY A 73 -22.25 -42.09 20.04
C GLY A 73 -20.96 -41.70 20.78
N PHE A 74 -21.09 -41.15 21.99
CA PHE A 74 -19.93 -40.70 22.77
C PHE A 74 -19.28 -41.85 23.53
N ALA A 75 -18.08 -42.23 23.11
CA ALA A 75 -17.07 -42.89 23.94
C ALA A 75 -15.68 -42.36 23.51
N VAL A 76 -14.84 -42.00 24.47
CA VAL A 76 -13.42 -41.68 24.24
C VAL A 76 -12.63 -42.64 25.12
N GLU A 77 -11.92 -43.56 24.49
CA GLU A 77 -11.10 -44.57 25.16
C GLU A 77 -9.63 -44.17 25.07
N ILE A 78 -8.97 -43.99 26.21
CA ILE A 78 -7.56 -43.57 26.30
C ILE A 78 -6.76 -44.74 26.88
N THR A 79 -6.07 -45.47 26.02
CA THR A 79 -5.25 -46.61 26.43
C THR A 79 -3.84 -46.15 26.85
N HIS A 80 -3.57 -46.17 28.16
CA HIS A 80 -2.23 -45.94 28.69
C HIS A 80 -1.40 -47.24 28.58
N LEU A 81 -0.34 -47.24 27.76
CA LEU A 81 0.84 -48.03 28.10
C LEU A 81 1.71 -47.19 29.04
N ALA A 82 2.33 -47.84 30.01
CA ALA A 82 3.11 -47.16 31.04
C ALA A 82 4.29 -48.02 31.50
N ASN A 83 5.42 -47.35 31.74
CA ASN A 83 6.36 -47.72 32.80
C ASN A 83 7.18 -46.48 33.21
N SER A 84 7.39 -46.33 34.53
CA SER A 84 8.35 -45.42 35.18
C SER A 84 8.06 -43.89 35.28
N ILE A 85 7.53 -43.50 36.45
CA ILE A 85 7.98 -42.35 37.28
C ILE A 85 7.52 -40.90 36.92
N SER A 86 6.32 -40.57 37.42
CA SER A 86 5.93 -39.36 38.19
C SER A 86 6.30 -37.92 37.75
N THR A 87 5.30 -37.18 37.24
CA THR A 87 4.74 -35.95 37.87
C THR A 87 3.36 -35.63 37.27
N PRO A 88 2.39 -35.04 38.02
CA PRO A 88 1.03 -34.84 37.52
C PRO A 88 0.83 -33.50 36.81
N ILE A 89 0.37 -33.52 35.55
CA ILE A 89 -0.15 -32.34 34.85
C ILE A 89 -1.68 -32.35 34.94
N ILE A 90 -2.26 -31.34 35.62
CA ILE A 90 -3.71 -31.18 35.73
C ILE A 90 -4.23 -30.38 34.52
N LEU A 91 -5.09 -31.01 33.70
CA LEU A 91 -5.79 -30.38 32.59
C LEU A 91 -7.22 -30.00 33.01
N ALA A 92 -7.51 -28.70 33.04
CA ALA A 92 -8.83 -28.20 33.37
C ALA A 92 -9.77 -28.23 32.14
N LEU A 93 -10.72 -29.16 32.13
CA LEU A 93 -11.88 -29.13 31.25
C LEU A 93 -13.11 -28.64 32.03
N SER A 94 -13.83 -27.67 31.49
CA SER A 94 -15.08 -27.13 32.06
C SER A 94 -15.92 -26.48 30.95
N PHE A 95 -17.22 -26.32 31.23
CA PHE A 95 -18.24 -25.79 30.32
C PHE A 95 -18.66 -26.66 29.12
N LEU A 96 -19.32 -27.79 29.39
CA LEU A 96 -20.70 -27.95 28.90
C LEU A 96 -21.57 -28.88 29.76
N HIS A 97 -22.62 -28.31 30.37
CA HIS A 97 -23.87 -28.93 30.84
C HIS A 97 -23.84 -30.27 31.62
N ILE A 98 -24.11 -30.18 32.93
CA ILE A 98 -25.17 -30.97 33.59
C ILE A 98 -26.09 -30.00 34.34
N ALA A 99 -27.39 -30.28 34.37
CA ALA A 99 -28.42 -29.42 34.98
C ALA A 99 -28.61 -29.67 36.49
N LEU A 100 -29.33 -28.74 37.13
CA LEU A 100 -29.83 -28.77 38.51
C LEU A 100 -30.28 -30.16 39.01
N SER A 101 -29.85 -30.58 40.21
CA SER A 101 -30.74 -30.71 41.40
C SER A 101 -29.99 -31.27 42.64
N VAL A 102 -30.73 -31.41 43.76
CA VAL A 102 -30.42 -32.13 45.01
C VAL A 102 -29.50 -31.44 46.04
N GLN A 103 -30.12 -30.48 46.75
CA GLN A 103 -30.28 -30.41 48.22
C GLN A 103 -29.16 -30.80 49.21
N GLY A 104 -29.05 -30.01 50.29
CA GLY A 104 -28.62 -30.55 51.59
C GLY A 104 -28.46 -29.56 52.76
N SER A 105 -29.53 -29.26 53.52
CA SER A 105 -29.53 -29.23 55.01
C SER A 105 -30.90 -28.83 55.63
N PRO A 106 -31.20 -29.18 56.91
CA PRO A 106 -32.56 -29.10 57.47
C PRO A 106 -32.72 -28.32 58.79
N ARG A 107 -33.97 -27.90 59.12
CA ARG A 107 -34.67 -28.21 60.39
C ARG A 107 -36.13 -27.71 60.41
N SER A 108 -36.88 -28.09 61.44
CA SER A 108 -38.35 -28.10 61.50
C SER A 108 -38.99 -26.99 62.35
N GLY A 109 -40.19 -26.57 61.95
CA GLY A 109 -41.12 -25.70 62.69
C GLY A 109 -42.56 -25.95 62.22
N LEU A 110 -43.57 -25.70 63.06
CA LEU A 110 -44.95 -26.20 62.87
C LEU A 110 -45.97 -25.11 62.43
N VAL A 111 -46.88 -25.49 61.50
CA VAL A 111 -48.35 -25.18 61.51
C VAL A 111 -48.76 -23.68 61.23
N HIS A 112 -49.87 -23.28 60.57
CA HIS A 112 -51.23 -23.85 60.36
C HIS A 112 -51.90 -23.46 59.00
N THR A 113 -52.64 -24.40 58.37
CA THR A 113 -53.87 -24.27 57.50
C THR A 113 -54.07 -23.21 56.37
N ALA A 114 -54.12 -23.73 55.13
CA ALA A 114 -55.29 -23.84 54.19
C ALA A 114 -55.98 -22.63 53.49
N ARG A 115 -56.16 -22.75 52.14
CA ARG A 115 -57.48 -22.90 51.43
C ARG A 115 -57.39 -23.14 49.89
N HIS A 116 -58.30 -24.00 49.40
CA HIS A 116 -58.97 -24.21 48.08
C HIS A 116 -58.73 -23.28 46.84
N HIS A 117 -59.00 -23.63 45.56
CA HIS A 117 -59.46 -24.90 44.91
C HIS A 117 -59.16 -24.97 43.37
N THR A 118 -58.51 -26.06 42.92
CA THR A 118 -58.77 -26.92 41.73
C THR A 118 -59.35 -26.45 40.36
N ASN A 119 -58.65 -26.90 39.29
CA ASN A 119 -59.12 -27.77 38.15
C ASN A 119 -59.66 -27.24 36.78
N ARG A 120 -58.85 -27.57 35.73
CA ARG A 120 -59.15 -28.45 34.55
C ARG A 120 -60.18 -28.08 33.44
N ARG A 121 -59.62 -28.08 32.22
CA ARG A 121 -59.94 -28.93 31.02
C ARG A 121 -60.95 -28.49 29.91
N THR A 122 -60.38 -28.38 28.70
CA THR A 122 -60.72 -29.06 27.42
C THR A 122 -61.77 -28.54 26.40
N THR A 123 -61.23 -28.28 25.20
CA THR A 123 -61.60 -28.79 23.85
C THR A 123 -62.58 -28.08 22.89
N ARG A 124 -62.03 -27.84 21.68
CA ARG A 124 -62.64 -27.80 20.33
C ARG A 124 -63.49 -26.57 19.94
N GLY A 125 -63.27 -26.10 18.69
CA GLY A 125 -64.12 -25.12 17.97
C GLY A 125 -65.18 -25.82 17.09
N PRO A 126 -65.69 -25.21 15.99
CA PRO A 126 -65.00 -24.26 15.09
C PRO A 126 -65.79 -22.96 14.75
N GLN A 127 -65.23 -22.16 13.82
CA GLN A 127 -65.89 -21.06 13.05
C GLN A 127 -66.93 -21.62 12.04
N PRO A 128 -67.82 -20.81 11.38
CA PRO A 128 -67.56 -19.48 10.76
C PRO A 128 -68.74 -18.47 10.75
N THR A 129 -68.77 -17.56 9.75
CA THR A 129 -69.80 -16.54 9.36
C THR A 129 -69.76 -15.15 10.04
N SER A 130 -70.41 -14.11 9.50
CA SER A 130 -69.96 -13.28 8.35
C SER A 130 -70.93 -12.13 7.99
N LEU A 131 -70.48 -10.85 8.01
CA LEU A 131 -71.14 -9.65 7.42
C LEU A 131 -72.54 -9.28 8.02
N PRO A 132 -73.22 -8.14 7.68
CA PRO A 132 -72.93 -7.13 6.63
C PRO A 132 -73.00 -5.60 6.99
N ASP A 133 -72.22 -4.82 6.23
CA ASP A 133 -72.54 -3.56 5.49
C ASP A 133 -73.80 -2.70 5.79
N LYS A 134 -73.64 -1.36 5.91
CA LYS A 134 -74.40 -0.31 5.14
C LYS A 134 -74.08 1.18 5.40
N THR A 135 -74.16 1.97 4.31
CA THR A 135 -74.52 3.43 4.19
C THR A 135 -73.60 4.55 4.74
N LEU A 136 -73.72 5.84 4.31
CA LEU A 136 -73.46 6.45 2.98
C LEU A 136 -73.71 8.01 2.98
N LEU A 137 -72.77 8.77 2.41
CA LEU A 137 -72.90 10.09 1.71
C LEU A 137 -73.40 11.40 2.40
N SER A 138 -72.57 12.46 2.24
CA SER A 138 -72.88 13.90 1.91
C SER A 138 -71.93 14.88 2.65
N ARG A 139 -71.57 16.11 2.18
CA ARG A 139 -71.79 16.85 0.91
C ARG A 139 -70.66 17.90 0.66
N LYS A 140 -70.71 18.61 -0.49
CA LYS A 140 -69.81 19.66 -1.05
C LYS A 140 -70.72 20.84 -1.55
N PRO A 141 -70.30 21.98 -2.20
CA PRO A 141 -68.99 22.65 -2.43
C PRO A 141 -69.01 24.24 -2.21
N PRO A 142 -68.66 25.23 -3.10
CA PRO A 142 -68.18 26.61 -2.73
C PRO A 142 -69.14 27.77 -3.23
N PRO A 143 -68.81 28.99 -3.82
CA PRO A 143 -67.78 29.35 -4.84
C PRO A 143 -66.89 30.67 -4.67
N PRO A 144 -67.03 31.88 -5.32
CA PRO A 144 -65.87 32.59 -5.95
C PRO A 144 -65.72 34.16 -5.76
N PRO A 145 -64.87 34.92 -6.53
CA PRO A 145 -64.52 36.36 -6.32
C PRO A 145 -65.34 37.36 -7.20
N PRO A 146 -64.90 38.29 -8.14
CA PRO A 146 -63.60 38.53 -8.87
C PRO A 146 -63.18 40.03 -9.19
N ARG A 147 -62.12 40.23 -10.03
CA ARG A 147 -61.78 41.43 -10.91
C ARG A 147 -61.31 42.77 -10.26
N GLN A 148 -60.61 43.73 -10.91
CA GLN A 148 -59.76 43.79 -12.14
C GLN A 148 -58.76 45.00 -12.10
N LEU A 149 -57.77 45.04 -13.01
CA LEU A 149 -56.86 46.17 -13.36
C LEU A 149 -57.62 47.42 -13.91
N PRO A 150 -57.08 48.68 -13.94
CA PRO A 150 -55.73 48.99 -14.47
C PRO A 150 -54.93 50.25 -14.01
N ALA A 151 -53.63 50.20 -14.30
CA ALA A 151 -52.74 51.25 -14.86
C ALA A 151 -52.42 52.61 -14.17
N ARG A 152 -51.09 52.90 -14.26
CA ARG A 152 -50.38 54.17 -14.56
C ARG A 152 -49.85 55.08 -13.43
N ARG A 153 -48.55 55.39 -13.64
CA ARG A 153 -47.78 56.61 -13.33
C ARG A 153 -47.30 56.87 -11.89
N ASN A 154 -45.96 57.02 -11.82
CA ASN A 154 -45.22 58.07 -11.08
C ASN A 154 -45.24 58.00 -9.54
N THR A 155 -44.18 58.31 -8.78
CA THR A 155 -42.76 58.70 -9.03
C THR A 155 -42.03 58.53 -7.68
N SER A 156 -40.70 58.44 -7.54
CA SER A 156 -39.54 58.42 -8.45
C SER A 156 -38.31 57.85 -7.71
N SER A 157 -37.17 57.69 -8.40
CA SER A 157 -35.84 57.76 -7.77
C SER A 157 -35.55 59.18 -7.23
N PRO A 158 -34.59 59.35 -6.30
CA PRO A 158 -33.14 59.50 -6.60
C PRO A 158 -32.33 58.33 -6.00
N THR A 159 -31.10 57.96 -6.37
CA THR A 159 -29.87 58.64 -6.88
C THR A 159 -29.16 59.60 -5.91
N LYS A 160 -28.08 59.07 -5.27
CA LYS A 160 -26.82 59.78 -4.95
C LYS A 160 -26.86 60.84 -3.83
N LEU A 161 -25.67 61.12 -3.25
CA LEU A 161 -25.38 62.11 -2.18
C LEU A 161 -26.03 61.78 -0.81
N ASP A 162 -25.66 62.36 0.34
CA ASP A 162 -24.39 62.86 0.96
C ASP A 162 -24.74 63.19 2.45
N LEU A 163 -23.87 63.51 3.42
CA LEU A 163 -22.41 63.74 3.52
C LEU A 163 -21.95 63.36 4.95
N LEU A 164 -20.64 63.15 5.19
CA LEU A 164 -19.84 63.46 6.40
C LEU A 164 -18.52 62.65 6.33
N ALA A 165 -17.29 63.16 6.48
CA ALA A 165 -16.71 64.51 6.45
C ALA A 165 -15.23 64.33 6.01
N ALA A 166 -14.53 65.19 5.23
CA ALA A 166 -14.15 66.58 5.48
C ALA A 166 -13.44 66.78 6.85
N LEU A 167 -12.18 67.21 6.98
CA LEU A 167 -11.08 67.67 6.09
C LEU A 167 -9.73 67.23 6.76
N SER A 168 -8.53 67.20 6.15
CA SER A 168 -7.90 68.21 5.28
C SER A 168 -6.76 67.64 4.39
N PHE A 169 -6.40 68.42 3.36
CA PHE A 169 -5.29 68.23 2.39
C PHE A 169 -4.04 69.10 2.80
N PRO A 170 -2.88 69.21 2.06
CA PRO A 170 -2.68 69.00 0.61
C PRO A 170 -1.34 68.42 0.05
N CYS A 171 -1.43 67.87 -1.18
CA CYS A 171 -0.44 67.89 -2.30
C CYS A 171 0.99 67.29 -2.12
N HIS A 172 1.72 66.82 -3.15
CA HIS A 172 1.43 66.54 -4.57
C HIS A 172 2.31 65.36 -5.11
N ARG A 173 2.21 65.04 -6.41
CA ARG A 173 2.87 63.94 -7.19
C ARG A 173 3.94 64.51 -8.16
N PRO A 174 4.68 63.75 -9.03
CA PRO A 174 4.86 62.28 -9.20
C PRO A 174 6.33 61.82 -9.51
N VAL A 175 6.50 60.57 -10.00
CA VAL A 175 7.57 60.01 -10.90
C VAL A 175 8.72 59.18 -10.29
N HIS A 176 9.14 58.16 -11.04
CA HIS A 176 10.22 57.17 -10.79
C HIS A 176 11.64 57.77 -10.73
N LEU A 177 12.58 57.10 -10.04
CA LEU A 177 13.70 56.39 -10.72
C LEU A 177 14.52 55.48 -9.76
N ASN A 178 15.59 54.90 -10.30
CA ASN A 178 16.40 53.81 -9.76
C ASN A 178 17.59 54.23 -8.86
N SER A 179 18.16 53.22 -8.20
CA SER A 179 19.59 53.00 -7.93
C SER A 179 20.37 53.85 -6.90
N SER A 180 20.93 53.09 -5.94
CA SER A 180 22.37 52.98 -5.61
C SER A 180 23.10 53.97 -4.69
N TYR A 181 23.79 53.34 -3.73
CA TYR A 181 25.17 53.58 -3.29
C TYR A 181 25.52 54.66 -2.23
N CYS A 182 25.92 54.11 -1.06
CA CYS A 182 27.21 54.30 -0.39
C CYS A 182 27.44 55.36 0.70
N ASP A 183 28.42 54.98 1.53
CA ASP A 183 29.30 55.76 2.40
C ASP A 183 28.69 56.47 3.63
N ASN A 184 28.99 56.06 4.87
CA ASN A 184 30.28 55.89 5.60
C ASN A 184 30.67 57.16 6.37
N LEU A 185 30.73 57.08 7.71
CA LEU A 185 31.97 57.27 8.50
C LEU A 185 31.76 57.08 10.01
N HIS A 186 32.89 56.90 10.72
CA HIS A 186 33.00 56.84 12.19
C HIS A 186 32.79 58.25 12.82
N SER A 187 32.77 58.50 14.15
CA SER A 187 33.48 57.84 15.28
C SER A 187 33.00 58.35 16.65
N ASN A 188 33.36 57.64 17.75
CA ASN A 188 33.93 58.13 19.04
C ASN A 188 33.25 59.32 19.81
N THR A 189 33.18 59.42 21.15
CA THR A 189 33.81 58.68 22.29
C THR A 189 33.22 59.15 23.65
N LEU A 190 33.41 58.35 24.73
CA LEU A 190 33.51 58.77 26.17
C LEU A 190 32.23 59.33 26.87
N SER A 191 32.00 59.24 28.20
CA SER A 191 32.60 58.43 29.30
C SER A 191 31.82 58.50 30.64
N SER A 192 32.26 57.73 31.67
CA SER A 192 31.96 57.85 33.13
C SER A 192 30.58 57.36 33.64
N HIS A 193 30.39 56.76 34.83
CA HIS A 193 31.24 56.16 35.88
C HIS A 193 30.43 54.97 36.47
N SER A 194 30.87 53.71 36.55
CA SER A 194 31.93 53.07 37.36
C SER A 194 31.67 52.95 38.88
N CYS A 195 31.41 51.73 39.36
CA CYS A 195 31.78 51.27 40.72
C CYS A 195 31.93 49.73 40.73
N HIS A 196 33.01 49.19 41.33
CA HIS A 196 33.42 47.77 41.24
C HIS A 196 34.16 47.31 42.52
N VAL A 197 33.78 46.15 43.07
CA VAL A 197 34.62 45.17 43.82
C VAL A 197 33.90 43.81 43.61
N VAL A 198 34.40 42.69 43.06
CA VAL A 198 35.71 41.99 42.94
C VAL A 198 35.80 40.75 43.86
N CYS A 199 36.20 39.65 43.23
CA CYS A 199 36.15 38.23 43.58
C CYS A 199 36.75 37.78 44.93
N LEU A 200 36.40 36.54 45.36
CA LEU A 200 37.37 35.43 45.50
C LEU A 200 36.67 34.04 45.65
N SER A 201 37.46 32.97 45.79
CA SER A 201 37.06 31.55 45.55
C SER A 201 37.53 30.57 46.63
N SER A 202 36.72 29.57 47.02
CA SER A 202 37.17 28.22 47.47
C SER A 202 36.03 27.23 47.86
N THR A 203 36.33 25.93 47.79
CA THR A 203 35.63 24.75 48.40
C THR A 203 36.16 24.49 49.85
N PRO A 204 35.70 23.52 50.71
CA PRO A 204 35.00 22.24 50.44
C PRO A 204 33.95 21.74 51.51
N TYR A 205 33.67 20.42 51.53
CA TYR A 205 32.85 19.59 52.46
C TYR A 205 33.29 19.60 53.95
N PRO A 206 32.41 19.27 54.94
CA PRO A 206 32.23 17.89 55.48
C PRO A 206 30.80 17.56 56.05
N ALA A 207 30.66 16.60 57.00
CA ALA A 207 29.44 16.14 57.69
C ALA A 207 29.72 15.86 59.21
N SER A 208 28.98 15.15 60.09
CA SER A 208 27.83 14.20 60.06
C SER A 208 27.23 13.97 61.50
N GLU A 209 26.35 12.96 61.72
CA GLU A 209 25.98 12.30 63.02
C GLU A 209 25.05 13.04 64.03
N HIS A 210 24.26 12.42 64.96
CA HIS A 210 23.54 11.10 65.09
C HIS A 210 22.59 11.11 66.35
N LEU A 211 21.84 9.99 66.63
CA LEU A 211 21.29 9.52 67.96
C LEU A 211 19.99 10.17 68.56
N ASP A 212 19.08 9.50 69.34
CA ASP A 212 18.74 8.06 69.53
C ASP A 212 17.45 7.78 70.39
N LEU A 213 17.08 6.48 70.53
CA LEU A 213 16.42 5.74 71.64
C LEU A 213 14.90 5.40 71.67
N HIS A 214 14.63 4.26 72.35
CA HIS A 214 13.41 3.40 72.39
C HIS A 214 13.13 2.97 73.88
N PRO A 215 12.21 2.03 74.29
CA PRO A 215 12.02 0.62 73.86
C PRO A 215 10.49 0.27 73.70
N GLU A 216 9.85 -0.90 73.93
CA GLU A 216 10.23 -2.21 74.53
C GLU A 216 9.24 -3.37 74.17
N LEU A 217 9.73 -4.45 73.53
CA LEU A 217 9.19 -5.86 73.53
C LEU A 217 7.66 -6.01 73.22
N VAL A 218 6.86 -7.06 73.49
CA VAL A 218 6.90 -8.55 73.69
C VAL A 218 5.45 -9.05 73.37
N GLU A 219 5.06 -10.24 72.90
CA GLU A 219 5.58 -11.40 72.10
C GLU A 219 4.30 -12.21 71.65
N GLU A 220 4.26 -13.33 70.90
CA GLU A 220 5.22 -14.33 70.39
C GLU A 220 4.66 -15.06 69.13
N LYS A 221 5.32 -16.14 68.66
CA LYS A 221 4.87 -17.33 67.86
C LYS A 221 3.58 -17.24 66.99
N TYR A 222 3.58 -17.55 65.69
CA TYR A 222 4.55 -18.25 64.81
C TYR A 222 3.99 -18.27 63.34
N LEU A 223 4.67 -18.67 62.24
CA LEU A 223 6.00 -19.25 61.98
C LEU A 223 6.51 -18.89 60.55
N VAL A 224 7.66 -18.22 60.44
CA VAL A 224 8.68 -18.17 59.36
C VAL A 224 8.28 -18.18 57.86
N LEU A 225 8.46 -17.03 57.21
CA LEU A 225 9.33 -16.84 56.01
C LEU A 225 9.85 -15.39 55.97
N PRO A 226 11.18 -15.14 55.98
CA PRO A 226 11.75 -13.82 55.68
C PRO A 226 12.94 -13.84 54.68
N GLU A 227 13.19 -12.68 54.05
CA GLU A 227 14.45 -12.30 53.38
C GLU A 227 15.45 -11.71 54.41
N PRO A 228 16.53 -10.96 54.06
CA PRO A 228 17.29 -10.81 52.80
C PRO A 228 18.83 -10.96 53.00
N LEU A 229 19.67 -10.72 51.98
CA LEU A 229 20.98 -10.04 52.12
C LEU A 229 21.64 -9.64 50.78
N ILE A 230 22.65 -8.78 50.85
CA ILE A 230 23.36 -8.14 49.72
C ILE A 230 24.75 -8.78 49.51
N GLY A 231 25.18 -8.92 48.24
CA GLY A 231 26.55 -9.28 47.86
C GLY A 231 26.88 -8.75 46.45
N LEU A 232 28.11 -8.27 46.23
CA LEU A 232 28.50 -7.48 45.04
C LEU A 232 29.46 -8.22 44.10
N LEU A 233 29.26 -7.96 42.79
CA LEU A 233 30.24 -7.94 41.68
C LEU A 233 31.09 -9.19 41.37
N PHE A 234 31.03 -9.63 40.11
CA PHE A 234 32.23 -9.76 39.27
C PHE A 234 31.91 -9.51 37.78
N SER A 235 32.95 -9.21 37.00
CA SER A 235 32.90 -8.73 35.60
C SER A 235 32.65 -9.81 34.54
N PRO A 236 32.32 -9.43 33.28
CA PRO A 236 32.46 -10.34 32.15
C PRO A 236 33.92 -10.81 31.98
N TYR A 237 34.11 -12.08 31.64
CA TYR A 237 35.45 -12.63 31.42
C TYR A 237 36.04 -12.17 30.09
N SER A 238 37.16 -11.45 30.19
CA SER A 238 38.10 -11.17 29.11
C SER A 238 39.50 -11.27 29.69
N GLU A 239 40.20 -12.37 29.41
CA GLU A 239 41.63 -12.49 29.72
C GLU A 239 42.43 -12.71 28.43
N GLY A 240 43.49 -11.92 28.30
CA GLY A 240 44.61 -12.13 27.39
C GLY A 240 45.83 -11.51 28.05
N GLY A 241 46.87 -12.31 28.27
CA GLY A 241 48.03 -11.90 29.07
C GLY A 241 49.09 -13.00 29.09
N GLU A 242 50.30 -12.62 28.75
CA GLU A 242 51.46 -13.43 28.36
C GLU A 242 51.97 -14.39 29.46
N GLY A 243 52.64 -15.47 29.02
CA GLY A 243 53.39 -16.39 29.88
C GLY A 243 54.40 -17.20 29.06
N GLU A 244 55.66 -17.25 29.49
CA GLU A 244 56.76 -17.83 28.72
C GLU A 244 56.79 -19.37 28.73
N GLY A 245 57.47 -19.98 27.74
CA GLY A 245 57.48 -21.43 27.55
C GLY A 245 58.42 -22.22 28.47
N PRO A 246 58.53 -23.54 28.25
CA PRO A 246 59.86 -24.02 27.84
C PRO A 246 59.86 -25.07 26.71
N ALA A 247 60.58 -24.72 25.65
CA ALA A 247 61.71 -25.47 25.05
C ALA A 247 61.63 -26.97 24.63
N TYR A 248 62.43 -27.23 23.58
CA TYR A 248 63.04 -28.49 23.13
C TYR A 248 62.28 -29.53 22.26
N SER A 249 62.72 -29.53 20.99
CA SER A 249 62.89 -30.68 20.07
C SER A 249 61.63 -31.34 19.47
N GLY A 250 61.63 -31.73 18.18
CA GLY A 250 62.67 -31.50 17.16
C GLY A 250 62.46 -32.34 15.88
N VAL A 251 63.43 -32.26 14.96
CA VAL A 251 63.61 -33.10 13.74
C VAL A 251 62.47 -32.94 12.69
N VAL A 252 62.62 -32.20 11.58
CA VAL A 252 63.59 -32.24 10.45
C VAL A 252 63.27 -33.30 9.36
N ALA A 253 62.53 -32.82 8.35
CA ALA A 253 62.73 -33.02 6.90
C ALA A 253 62.52 -34.41 6.23
N ASN A 254 62.58 -34.34 4.89
CA ASN A 254 62.73 -35.42 3.88
C ASN A 254 61.48 -36.26 3.53
N SER A 255 61.23 -36.61 2.25
CA SER A 255 61.92 -36.21 1.00
C SER A 255 61.11 -36.35 -0.29
N LYS A 256 61.58 -35.63 -1.32
CA LYS A 256 61.47 -35.90 -2.79
C LYS A 256 62.12 -37.27 -3.16
N PRO A 257 62.33 -37.70 -4.45
CA PRO A 257 62.02 -37.08 -5.77
C PRO A 257 61.47 -38.03 -6.90
N GLN A 258 61.18 -37.43 -8.08
CA GLN A 258 61.39 -37.99 -9.44
C GLN A 258 60.54 -39.21 -9.91
N LEU A 259 60.51 -39.64 -11.20
CA LEU A 259 61.36 -39.36 -12.37
C LEU A 259 60.62 -39.41 -13.74
N THR A 260 61.10 -38.62 -14.73
CA THR A 260 61.04 -38.82 -16.21
C THR A 260 59.75 -38.68 -17.05
N VAL A 261 59.98 -38.37 -18.34
CA VAL A 261 59.05 -38.10 -19.46
C VAL A 261 59.24 -39.17 -20.57
N PRO A 262 58.29 -39.38 -21.51
CA PRO A 262 58.33 -38.68 -22.82
C PRO A 262 56.90 -38.32 -23.35
N GLY A 263 56.68 -37.62 -24.48
CA GLY A 263 57.60 -36.89 -25.36
C GLY A 263 57.19 -36.93 -26.85
N VAL A 264 56.66 -35.80 -27.39
CA VAL A 264 56.37 -35.54 -28.84
C VAL A 264 55.26 -36.49 -29.42
N THR A 265 54.53 -36.28 -30.54
CA THR A 265 54.60 -35.33 -31.67
C THR A 265 53.21 -34.83 -32.14
N ALA A 266 53.22 -33.81 -33.00
CA ALA A 266 52.11 -33.07 -33.59
C ALA A 266 51.47 -33.66 -34.88
N ARG A 267 50.33 -33.10 -35.32
CA ARG A 267 50.04 -32.52 -36.66
C ARG A 267 48.54 -32.45 -37.01
N PHE A 268 48.19 -31.44 -37.81
CA PHE A 268 46.92 -31.28 -38.52
C PHE A 268 46.75 -32.32 -39.65
N SER A 269 45.50 -32.65 -39.96
CA SER A 269 44.96 -32.83 -41.33
C SER A 269 43.52 -32.28 -41.32
N GLN A 270 43.06 -31.37 -42.18
CA GLN A 270 43.21 -31.13 -43.64
C GLN A 270 42.22 -31.95 -44.48
N LEU A 271 41.19 -31.26 -44.97
CA LEU A 271 40.41 -31.60 -46.17
C LEU A 271 39.88 -30.29 -46.77
N GLU A 272 39.80 -30.19 -48.10
CA GLU A 272 40.01 -28.92 -48.81
C GLU A 272 38.90 -28.49 -49.79
N ILE A 273 38.65 -27.18 -49.78
CA ILE A 273 38.60 -26.25 -50.93
C ILE A 273 37.85 -26.67 -52.22
N ASN A 274 36.81 -25.91 -52.55
CA ASN A 274 36.50 -25.39 -53.90
C ASN A 274 35.45 -24.26 -53.79
N ARG A 275 35.38 -23.23 -54.64
CA ARG A 275 36.39 -22.47 -55.41
C ARG A 275 35.71 -21.19 -55.95
N SER A 276 36.52 -20.24 -56.43
CA SER A 276 36.12 -19.03 -57.20
C SER A 276 35.34 -17.94 -56.42
N SER A 277 35.58 -16.61 -56.46
CA SER A 277 36.40 -15.65 -57.24
C SER A 277 35.63 -14.74 -58.22
N MET A 278 35.41 -13.49 -57.82
CA MET A 278 35.47 -12.22 -58.58
C MET A 278 35.28 -11.08 -57.54
N ILE A 279 36.16 -10.07 -57.42
CA ILE A 279 36.40 -8.91 -58.33
C ILE A 279 35.17 -7.97 -58.29
N ASP A 280 35.26 -6.68 -57.93
CA ASP A 280 36.38 -5.75 -58.20
C ASP A 280 36.72 -4.68 -57.11
N MET A 281 37.78 -3.93 -57.42
CA MET A 281 38.39 -2.73 -56.82
C MET A 281 37.39 -1.64 -56.33
N ALA A 282 37.59 -0.85 -55.27
CA ALA A 282 38.77 -0.19 -54.64
C ALA A 282 38.99 1.29 -55.05
N SER A 283 38.99 2.19 -54.06
CA SER A 283 39.65 3.51 -54.05
C SER A 283 39.85 3.96 -52.60
N VAL A 284 40.93 4.69 -52.31
CA VAL A 284 41.31 5.21 -50.98
C VAL A 284 41.62 6.71 -51.09
N HIS A 285 41.84 7.40 -49.96
CA HIS A 285 42.32 8.80 -49.77
C HIS A 285 41.23 9.88 -49.59
N GLN A 286 41.45 10.94 -48.79
CA GLN A 286 42.23 11.09 -47.54
C GLN A 286 41.77 12.36 -46.78
N LEU A 287 42.28 12.54 -45.55
CA LEU A 287 42.22 13.71 -44.66
C LEU A 287 42.09 15.10 -45.33
N GLY A 288 41.25 15.96 -44.76
CA GLY A 288 41.18 17.41 -45.03
C GLY A 288 40.62 18.19 -43.83
N VAL A 289 41.14 19.40 -43.55
CA VAL A 289 40.91 20.13 -42.28
C VAL A 289 40.27 21.50 -42.50
N GLY A 290 39.01 21.68 -42.06
CA GLY A 290 38.33 22.98 -41.85
C GLY A 290 38.21 23.91 -43.08
N PRO A 291 37.86 25.19 -42.89
CA PRO A 291 37.26 25.85 -41.71
C PRO A 291 35.84 26.42 -41.99
N THR A 292 35.25 27.14 -41.02
CA THR A 292 34.06 28.00 -41.22
C THR A 292 34.40 29.23 -42.08
N PRO A 293 33.43 29.87 -42.80
CA PRO A 293 32.81 31.08 -42.21
C PRO A 293 31.39 31.51 -42.70
N ALA A 294 30.78 32.41 -41.91
CA ALA A 294 29.97 33.59 -42.28
C ALA A 294 28.65 33.53 -43.11
N ARG A 295 27.72 34.42 -42.71
CA ARG A 295 26.54 34.90 -43.48
C ARG A 295 26.96 35.83 -44.64
N PRO A 296 26.03 36.07 -45.59
CA PRO A 296 25.66 37.46 -45.89
C PRO A 296 24.14 37.75 -45.77
N ARG A 297 23.77 39.04 -45.85
CA ARG A 297 22.40 39.58 -45.97
C ARG A 297 22.15 40.08 -47.40
N SER A 298 20.88 40.26 -47.79
CA SER A 298 20.27 41.58 -48.13
C SER A 298 19.41 41.62 -49.42
N MET A 299 18.20 42.22 -49.31
CA MET A 299 17.44 42.93 -50.39
C MET A 299 16.94 42.08 -51.60
N ASN A 300 15.93 42.41 -52.41
CA ASN A 300 14.86 43.46 -52.49
C ASN A 300 13.78 42.97 -53.51
N MET A 301 12.57 43.50 -53.75
CA MET A 301 11.75 44.64 -53.24
C MET A 301 10.24 44.39 -53.62
N ASN A 302 9.38 45.41 -53.43
CA ASN A 302 7.99 45.59 -53.93
C ASN A 302 6.86 44.80 -53.22
N GLY A 303 5.74 45.42 -52.82
CA GLY A 303 5.42 46.86 -52.79
C GLY A 303 3.95 47.17 -52.43
N SER A 304 3.69 48.35 -51.83
CA SER A 304 2.41 48.85 -51.27
C SER A 304 1.80 48.02 -50.11
N GLY A 305 1.33 48.56 -48.98
CA GLY A 305 1.23 49.96 -48.50
C GLY A 305 -0.22 50.47 -48.47
N SER A 306 -0.70 51.19 -47.44
CA SER A 306 -0.10 51.60 -46.14
C SER A 306 -1.17 52.21 -45.23
N HIS A 307 -1.12 52.00 -43.91
CA HIS A 307 -1.29 53.03 -42.85
C HIS A 307 -1.31 52.42 -41.43
N ASP A 308 -0.66 53.13 -40.50
CA ASP A 308 -0.47 52.77 -39.09
C ASP A 308 -1.49 53.45 -38.17
N VAL A 309 -1.78 52.84 -37.00
CA VAL A 309 -1.69 53.50 -35.68
C VAL A 309 -1.26 52.43 -34.66
N ASP A 310 -0.34 52.79 -33.77
CA ASP A 310 0.19 51.95 -32.68
C ASP A 310 -0.40 52.37 -31.32
N MET A 311 -0.72 51.42 -30.43
CA MET A 311 -1.27 51.64 -29.07
C MET A 311 -1.08 50.39 -28.18
N ASP A 312 -0.13 50.44 -27.25
CA ASP A 312 0.01 49.48 -26.14
C ASP A 312 -1.19 49.51 -25.18
N VAL A 313 -1.75 48.35 -24.83
CA VAL A 313 -2.52 48.13 -23.59
C VAL A 313 -2.22 46.76 -23.00
N ASP A 314 -2.01 46.75 -21.69
CA ASP A 314 -1.46 45.65 -20.89
C ASP A 314 -2.50 44.54 -20.52
N ARG A 315 -1.97 43.42 -20.03
CA ARG A 315 -2.65 42.35 -19.25
C ARG A 315 -3.83 41.59 -19.87
N ASN A 316 -3.57 40.32 -20.19
CA ASN A 316 -4.39 39.24 -19.62
C ASN A 316 -3.55 37.99 -19.33
N GLY A 317 -3.73 37.38 -18.15
CA GLY A 317 -2.87 36.29 -17.67
C GLY A 317 -3.27 34.94 -18.26
N SER A 318 -2.50 34.43 -19.22
CA SER A 318 -2.65 33.05 -19.70
C SER A 318 -2.03 32.04 -18.71
N PRO A 319 -2.69 30.91 -18.42
CA PRO A 319 -2.12 29.88 -17.55
C PRO A 319 -0.86 29.28 -18.19
N ALA A 320 0.14 28.95 -17.34
CA ALA A 320 1.42 28.45 -17.81
C ALA A 320 1.27 27.09 -18.53
N VAL A 321 1.67 27.05 -19.80
CA VAL A 321 1.66 25.83 -20.61
C VAL A 321 2.73 24.87 -20.08
N VAL A 322 2.29 23.83 -19.36
CA VAL A 322 3.17 22.77 -18.85
C VAL A 322 3.82 22.04 -20.02
N ALA A 323 5.16 22.07 -20.09
CA ALA A 323 5.91 21.38 -21.13
C ALA A 323 5.64 19.87 -21.10
N SER A 324 5.23 19.31 -22.24
CA SER A 324 4.76 17.94 -22.37
C SER A 324 5.91 16.93 -22.45
N ASN A 325 6.62 16.72 -21.34
CA ASN A 325 7.39 15.48 -21.16
C ASN A 325 6.43 14.28 -21.18
N THR A 326 6.84 13.18 -21.82
CA THR A 326 6.05 11.95 -21.92
C THR A 326 5.84 11.34 -20.53
N ARG A 327 4.68 11.60 -19.93
CA ARG A 327 4.33 11.10 -18.59
C ARG A 327 4.03 9.61 -18.64
N PHE A 328 4.99 8.81 -18.16
CA PHE A 328 4.68 7.50 -17.60
C PHE A 328 3.77 7.71 -16.37
N GLY A 329 2.44 7.63 -16.56
CA GLY A 329 1.47 7.79 -15.46
C GLY A 329 1.68 6.75 -14.35
N SER A 330 1.42 7.11 -13.09
CA SER A 330 1.77 6.32 -11.88
C SER A 330 3.26 6.01 -11.67
N ALA A 331 4.17 6.42 -12.56
CA ALA A 331 5.61 6.15 -12.38
C ALA A 331 6.24 7.11 -11.35
N PRO A 332 7.36 6.72 -10.71
CA PRO A 332 8.02 7.56 -9.71
C PRO A 332 8.44 8.93 -10.24
N GLN A 333 8.05 9.98 -9.51
CA GLN A 333 8.36 11.37 -9.83
C GLN A 333 9.63 11.82 -9.12
N ARG A 334 10.26 12.90 -9.62
CA ARG A 334 11.47 13.44 -8.98
C ARG A 334 11.22 13.90 -7.54
N GLY A 335 10.00 14.33 -7.24
CA GLY A 335 9.59 14.79 -5.92
C GLY A 335 10.15 16.16 -5.54
N ASP A 336 10.06 16.47 -4.25
CA ASP A 336 10.64 17.66 -3.63
C ASP A 336 12.17 17.65 -3.78
N THR A 337 12.71 18.76 -4.31
CA THR A 337 14.15 18.95 -4.54
C THR A 337 14.85 19.75 -3.44
N ARG A 338 14.13 20.15 -2.39
CA ARG A 338 14.70 20.78 -1.18
C ARG A 338 15.70 19.86 -0.50
N ILE A 339 16.57 20.47 0.31
CA ILE A 339 17.56 19.79 1.12
C ILE A 339 16.84 19.13 2.30
N VAL A 340 16.97 17.81 2.43
CA VAL A 340 16.28 17.04 3.46
C VAL A 340 17.07 17.13 4.76
N VAL A 341 16.50 17.80 5.76
CA VAL A 341 17.05 17.91 7.11
C VAL A 341 16.32 16.95 8.04
N ILE A 342 17.05 15.97 8.58
CA ILE A 342 16.57 14.99 9.54
C ILE A 342 16.98 15.44 10.93
N MET A 343 15.99 15.84 11.72
CA MET A 343 16.19 16.15 13.12
C MET A 343 16.11 14.87 13.95
N PHE A 344 17.02 14.70 14.91
CA PHE A 344 17.13 13.49 15.72
C PHE A 344 17.38 13.77 17.20
N GLY A 345 16.85 12.90 18.07
CA GLY A 345 17.05 12.97 19.52
C GLY A 345 18.46 12.57 19.98
N SER A 346 18.79 12.83 21.25
CA SER A 346 20.11 12.49 21.80
C SER A 346 20.41 10.99 21.66
N GLY A 347 21.62 10.65 21.15
CA GLY A 347 22.04 9.28 20.87
C GLY A 347 21.38 8.59 19.66
N GLN A 348 20.55 9.29 18.87
CA GLN A 348 19.82 8.72 17.72
C GLN A 348 20.41 9.11 16.35
N ASP A 349 21.64 9.64 16.29
CA ASP A 349 22.33 10.10 15.07
C ASP A 349 22.31 9.08 13.91
N LYS A 350 22.36 7.78 14.25
CA LYS A 350 22.25 6.66 13.31
C LYS A 350 21.02 6.76 12.39
N ILE A 351 19.90 7.34 12.83
CA ILE A 351 18.69 7.45 11.99
C ILE A 351 18.95 8.25 10.71
N VAL A 352 19.83 9.27 10.77
CA VAL A 352 20.22 10.10 9.62
C VAL A 352 20.84 9.24 8.53
N SER A 353 21.74 8.33 8.92
CA SER A 353 22.36 7.38 7.99
C SER A 353 21.34 6.43 7.36
N VAL A 354 20.26 6.06 8.07
CA VAL A 354 19.20 5.19 7.55
C VAL A 354 18.31 5.94 6.54
N PHE A 355 17.97 7.20 6.81
CA PHE A 355 17.31 8.08 5.82
C PHE A 355 18.18 8.27 4.57
N ALA A 356 19.48 8.47 4.74
CA ALA A 356 20.45 8.62 3.66
C ALA A 356 20.54 7.35 2.78
N ASP A 357 20.63 6.19 3.43
CA ASP A 357 20.59 4.87 2.80
C ASP A 357 19.32 4.71 1.94
N VAL A 358 18.15 4.95 2.54
CA VAL A 358 16.84 4.82 1.87
C VAL A 358 16.70 5.79 0.69
N LEU A 359 17.23 7.01 0.80
CA LEU A 359 17.21 8.01 -0.26
C LEU A 359 18.32 7.82 -1.32
N GLY A 360 19.29 6.92 -1.10
CA GLY A 360 20.48 6.69 -1.93
C GLY A 360 21.40 7.92 -2.04
N LYS A 361 21.50 8.69 -0.95
CA LYS A 361 22.25 9.95 -0.83
C LYS A 361 23.37 9.83 0.20
N PRO A 362 24.47 10.59 0.08
CA PRO A 362 25.40 10.79 1.20
C PRO A 362 24.72 11.64 2.30
N PHE A 363 25.30 11.65 3.50
CA PHE A 363 24.84 12.50 4.60
C PHE A 363 25.98 13.22 5.30
N ALA A 364 25.63 14.32 5.97
CA ALA A 364 26.50 15.06 6.87
C ALA A 364 25.71 15.58 8.08
N ILE A 365 26.37 15.86 9.19
CA ILE A 365 25.75 16.49 10.37
C ILE A 365 26.03 18.00 10.35
N ARG A 366 25.09 18.80 10.85
CA ARG A 366 25.17 20.26 11.03
C ARG A 366 24.73 20.64 12.44
N SER A 367 25.25 21.74 12.98
CA SER A 367 24.90 22.23 14.33
C SER A 367 23.80 23.29 14.34
N SER A 368 23.51 23.92 13.19
CA SER A 368 22.60 25.06 13.06
C SER A 368 22.01 25.12 11.64
N PHE A 369 20.79 25.63 11.48
CA PHE A 369 20.19 25.86 10.15
C PHE A 369 20.95 26.89 9.32
N LYS A 370 21.75 27.76 9.93
CA LYS A 370 22.62 28.75 9.24
C LYS A 370 23.79 28.10 8.51
N GLU A 371 24.15 26.87 8.86
CA GLU A 371 25.18 26.08 8.17
C GLU A 371 24.63 25.37 6.93
N VAL A 372 23.30 25.28 6.75
CA VAL A 372 22.67 24.60 5.62
C VAL A 372 22.54 25.54 4.44
N SER A 373 23.14 25.17 3.32
CA SER A 373 23.36 26.04 2.17
C SER A 373 23.08 25.32 0.85
N ALA A 374 23.11 26.05 -0.27
CA ALA A 374 23.02 25.43 -1.60
C ALA A 374 24.17 24.44 -1.91
N ALA A 375 25.28 24.47 -1.15
CA ALA A 375 26.35 23.48 -1.27
C ALA A 375 25.95 22.09 -0.69
N ASP A 376 24.91 22.03 0.13
CA ASP A 376 24.38 20.80 0.72
C ASP A 376 23.32 20.11 -0.17
N HIS A 377 23.01 20.66 -1.35
CA HIS A 377 22.12 20.02 -2.32
C HIS A 377 22.64 18.63 -2.75
N GLY A 378 21.82 17.61 -2.53
CA GLY A 378 22.16 16.21 -2.80
C GLY A 378 22.50 15.41 -1.54
N LEU A 379 22.82 16.07 -0.42
CA LEU A 379 22.97 15.44 0.88
C LEU A 379 21.60 15.19 1.56
N VAL A 380 21.64 14.31 2.56
CA VAL A 380 20.73 14.35 3.72
C VAL A 380 21.49 15.00 4.87
N ILE A 381 20.91 16.01 5.52
CA ILE A 381 21.54 16.72 6.64
C ILE A 381 20.95 16.24 7.96
N GLY A 382 21.78 15.71 8.85
CA GLY A 382 21.39 15.44 10.22
C GLY A 382 21.53 16.68 11.11
N MET A 383 20.57 16.93 12.00
CA MET A 383 20.67 18.00 13.00
C MET A 383 20.20 17.52 14.38
N PRO A 384 21.01 17.67 15.45
CA PRO A 384 20.57 17.34 16.80
C PRO A 384 19.40 18.24 17.24
N ALA A 385 18.32 17.63 17.73
CA ALA A 385 17.08 18.33 18.09
C ALA A 385 17.29 19.44 19.15
N GLU A 386 18.21 19.23 20.09
CA GLU A 386 18.56 20.20 21.13
C GLU A 386 19.15 21.51 20.57
N LEU A 387 19.93 21.42 19.47
CA LEU A 387 20.57 22.58 18.84
C LEU A 387 19.61 23.28 17.85
N ALA A 388 18.84 22.49 17.10
CA ALA A 388 17.86 22.97 16.11
C ALA A 388 16.85 23.98 16.68
N LYS A 389 16.47 23.83 17.95
CA LYS A 389 15.59 24.76 18.68
C LYS A 389 16.04 26.22 18.62
N SER A 390 17.34 26.48 18.45
CA SER A 390 17.90 27.83 18.46
C SER A 390 17.63 28.64 17.19
N ASP A 391 17.38 28.01 16.04
CA ASP A 391 17.22 28.72 14.77
C ASP A 391 16.27 28.10 13.72
N ILE A 392 15.57 26.98 14.03
CA ILE A 392 14.58 26.32 13.14
C ILE A 392 13.48 27.25 12.59
N THR A 393 13.09 28.26 13.34
CA THR A 393 12.09 29.28 12.95
C THR A 393 12.62 30.24 11.87
N SER A 394 13.95 30.40 11.79
CA SER A 394 14.63 31.29 10.84
C SER A 394 15.11 30.59 9.56
N ARG A 395 14.86 29.27 9.43
CA ARG A 395 15.29 28.48 8.27
C ARG A 395 14.59 28.94 6.98
N ASN A 396 15.29 28.84 5.84
CA ASN A 396 14.66 29.07 4.55
C ASN A 396 13.81 27.85 4.14
N LYS A 397 12.49 27.92 4.39
CA LYS A 397 11.51 26.86 4.08
C LYS A 397 11.37 26.57 2.57
N GLU A 398 11.84 27.46 1.68
CA GLU A 398 11.92 27.21 0.23
C GLU A 398 13.11 26.32 -0.17
N VAL A 399 14.15 26.25 0.67
CA VAL A 399 15.40 25.53 0.39
C VAL A 399 15.52 24.22 1.18
N VAL A 400 14.97 24.16 2.39
CA VAL A 400 15.01 22.95 3.26
C VAL A 400 13.62 22.38 3.51
N VAL A 401 13.53 21.05 3.58
CA VAL A 401 12.39 20.29 4.11
C VAL A 401 12.85 19.60 5.39
N VAL A 402 12.16 19.82 6.51
CA VAL A 402 12.59 19.36 7.83
C VAL A 402 11.68 18.25 8.36
N ILE A 403 12.30 17.15 8.78
CA ILE A 403 11.62 15.96 9.29
C ILE A 403 12.08 15.69 10.72
N ASN A 404 11.15 15.74 11.67
CA ASN A 404 11.39 15.31 13.05
C ASN A 404 11.41 13.78 13.13
N ALA A 405 12.58 13.15 13.18
CA ALA A 405 12.70 11.70 13.33
C ALA A 405 12.78 11.34 14.82
N HIS A 406 11.65 10.87 15.38
CA HIS A 406 11.50 10.63 16.80
C HIS A 406 11.40 9.13 17.12
N CYS A 407 12.27 8.66 18.00
CA CYS A 407 12.24 7.29 18.52
C CYS A 407 11.25 7.21 19.67
N VAL A 408 10.14 6.48 19.51
CA VAL A 408 9.09 6.36 20.54
C VAL A 408 9.62 5.70 21.83
N ASN A 409 10.72 4.94 21.74
CA ASN A 409 11.41 4.35 22.88
C ASN A 409 12.08 5.39 23.81
N LEU A 410 12.24 6.64 23.39
CA LEU A 410 12.70 7.75 24.24
C LEU A 410 11.55 8.44 25.02
N GLY A 411 10.33 7.91 24.91
CA GLY A 411 9.12 8.50 25.47
C GLY A 411 8.34 9.33 24.44
N MET A 412 7.10 9.65 24.78
CA MET A 412 6.17 10.42 23.93
C MET A 412 5.43 11.46 24.79
N PRO A 413 5.01 12.61 24.24
CA PRO A 413 5.13 13.02 22.84
C PRO A 413 6.58 13.40 22.45
N PRO A 414 6.86 13.56 21.14
CA PRO A 414 8.02 14.32 20.68
C PRO A 414 7.96 15.78 21.19
N ASP A 415 9.06 16.52 21.04
CA ASP A 415 9.09 17.93 21.42
C ASP A 415 8.08 18.76 20.62
N ILE A 416 7.06 19.29 21.30
CA ILE A 416 5.89 19.92 20.68
C ILE A 416 6.25 21.14 19.83
N PHE A 417 7.25 21.93 20.26
CA PHE A 417 7.72 23.10 19.52
C PHE A 417 8.43 22.69 18.23
N LEU A 418 9.30 21.69 18.29
CA LEU A 418 9.97 21.15 17.10
C LEU A 418 8.98 20.46 16.16
N SER A 419 8.03 19.69 16.67
CA SER A 419 6.93 19.12 15.87
C SER A 419 6.15 20.21 15.13
N ALA A 420 5.80 21.32 15.80
CA ALA A 420 5.01 22.40 15.20
C ALA A 420 5.79 23.16 14.11
N GLU A 421 7.11 23.28 14.25
CA GLU A 421 7.95 23.96 13.25
C GLU A 421 8.38 23.08 12.07
N CYS A 422 8.45 21.75 12.21
CA CYS A 422 8.87 20.84 11.14
C CYS A 422 7.84 20.70 10.00
N ASP A 423 8.33 20.41 8.79
CA ASP A 423 7.48 20.09 7.64
C ASP A 423 6.79 18.72 7.84
N TYR A 424 7.52 17.74 8.37
CA TYR A 424 7.03 16.39 8.64
C TYR A 424 7.58 15.81 9.96
N GLU A 425 7.01 14.69 10.40
CA GLU A 425 7.42 13.93 11.59
C GLU A 425 7.38 12.43 11.30
N PHE A 426 8.47 11.72 11.60
CA PHE A 426 8.60 10.29 11.42
C PHE A 426 8.80 9.61 12.79
N LEU A 427 7.77 8.90 13.25
CA LEU A 427 7.82 8.11 14.47
C LEU A 427 8.37 6.71 14.16
N TYR A 428 9.31 6.23 14.97
CA TYR A 428 9.86 4.88 14.81
C TYR A 428 10.20 4.20 16.14
N SER A 429 10.32 2.87 16.11
CA SER A 429 10.86 2.03 17.17
C SER A 429 12.29 1.60 16.85
N GLU A 430 13.19 1.60 17.83
CA GLU A 430 14.59 1.17 17.64
C GLU A 430 14.70 -0.33 17.32
N ALA A 431 13.91 -1.16 18.03
CA ALA A 431 13.85 -2.60 17.80
C ALA A 431 12.41 -3.13 17.97
N PRO A 432 11.81 -3.76 16.95
CA PRO A 432 12.27 -3.83 15.55
C PRO A 432 12.14 -2.47 14.83
N PHE A 433 13.10 -2.18 13.94
CA PHE A 433 13.01 -1.07 12.99
C PHE A 433 12.58 -1.58 11.61
N PHE A 434 11.59 -0.93 10.98
CA PHE A 434 11.06 -1.35 9.68
C PHE A 434 11.50 -0.39 8.56
N ARG A 435 12.56 -0.74 7.80
CA ARG A 435 13.04 0.13 6.71
C ARG A 435 11.96 0.44 5.66
N ARG A 436 11.08 -0.52 5.34
CA ARG A 436 9.93 -0.30 4.44
C ARG A 436 8.98 0.81 4.87
N ASP A 437 8.83 1.02 6.19
CA ASP A 437 7.94 2.02 6.77
C ASP A 437 8.48 3.44 6.48
N LEU A 438 9.76 3.63 6.79
CA LEU A 438 10.52 4.82 6.40
C LEU A 438 10.53 5.01 4.87
N ALA A 439 10.77 3.95 4.09
CA ALA A 439 10.81 4.04 2.63
C ALA A 439 9.47 4.49 2.04
N ARG A 440 8.32 3.98 2.53
CA ARG A 440 7.00 4.43 2.10
C ARG A 440 6.72 5.86 2.55
N PHE A 441 6.98 6.18 3.81
CA PHE A 441 6.83 7.53 4.37
C PHE A 441 7.62 8.57 3.55
N ILE A 442 8.94 8.38 3.36
CA ILE A 442 9.79 9.39 2.72
C ILE A 442 9.55 9.51 1.22
N SER A 443 9.18 8.41 0.55
CA SER A 443 8.79 8.45 -0.87
C SER A 443 7.50 9.24 -1.05
N PHE A 444 6.58 9.16 -0.10
CA PHE A 444 5.31 9.87 -0.15
C PHE A 444 5.45 11.35 0.28
N THR A 445 6.07 11.65 1.42
CA THR A 445 6.21 13.04 1.92
C THR A 445 7.08 13.90 1.01
N LEU A 446 8.08 13.33 0.34
CA LEU A 446 8.84 14.01 -0.71
C LEU A 446 8.18 13.93 -2.11
N GLY A 447 6.93 13.46 -2.24
CA GLY A 447 6.17 13.48 -3.49
C GLY A 447 6.77 12.63 -4.64
N GLN A 448 7.57 11.60 -4.31
CA GLN A 448 8.17 10.70 -5.30
C GLN A 448 7.18 9.63 -5.77
N ILE A 449 6.19 9.30 -4.94
CA ILE A 449 5.07 8.40 -5.28
C ILE A 449 3.73 9.07 -4.97
N SER A 450 2.69 8.75 -5.75
CA SER A 450 1.29 9.01 -5.37
C SER A 450 0.43 7.80 -5.69
N HIS A 451 -0.36 7.39 -4.70
CA HIS A 451 -1.34 6.32 -4.86
C HIS A 451 -2.63 6.82 -5.55
N HIS A 452 -2.90 8.13 -5.52
CA HIS A 452 -4.19 8.69 -5.92
C HIS A 452 -4.49 8.51 -7.42
N GLU A 453 -3.56 8.86 -8.31
CA GLU A 453 -3.73 8.64 -9.77
C GLU A 453 -4.05 7.17 -10.08
N THR A 454 -3.31 6.25 -9.44
CA THR A 454 -3.47 4.81 -9.62
C THR A 454 -4.85 4.35 -9.15
N LEU A 455 -5.31 4.82 -7.99
CA LEU A 455 -6.62 4.48 -7.44
C LEU A 455 -7.78 5.09 -8.24
N MET A 456 -7.63 6.31 -8.76
CA MET A 456 -8.63 6.93 -9.63
C MET A 456 -8.72 6.27 -11.02
N SER A 457 -7.68 5.56 -11.46
CA SER A 457 -7.74 4.76 -12.70
C SER A 457 -8.54 3.46 -12.57
N LYS A 458 -8.83 3.00 -11.34
CA LYS A 458 -9.56 1.73 -11.11
C LYS A 458 -11.05 1.88 -11.44
N PRO A 459 -11.72 0.84 -11.99
CA PRO A 459 -13.18 0.85 -12.19
C PRO A 459 -14.00 0.98 -10.90
N ARG A 460 -13.40 0.65 -9.74
CA ARG A 460 -13.97 0.79 -8.40
C ARG A 460 -12.84 0.83 -7.36
N THR A 461 -13.03 1.60 -6.29
CA THR A 461 -12.18 1.60 -5.09
C THR A 461 -12.94 1.35 -3.80
N TYR A 462 -12.30 0.65 -2.86
CA TYR A 462 -12.84 0.31 -1.54
C TYR A 462 -11.89 0.75 -0.42
N PHE A 463 -12.42 1.06 0.76
CA PHE A 463 -11.60 1.22 1.97
C PHE A 463 -12.24 0.55 3.19
N ILE A 464 -11.42 0.01 4.08
CA ILE A 464 -11.88 -0.63 5.32
C ILE A 464 -11.54 0.22 6.55
N SER A 465 -12.52 0.44 7.42
CA SER A 465 -12.33 1.17 8.69
C SER A 465 -11.81 0.25 9.80
N THR A 466 -10.72 0.61 10.47
CA THR A 466 -10.29 -0.08 11.69
C THR A 466 -11.16 0.36 12.87
N THR A 467 -12.04 -0.51 13.34
CA THR A 467 -12.97 -0.24 14.46
C THR A 467 -12.48 -0.73 15.82
N PHE A 468 -11.20 -1.08 15.90
CA PHE A 468 -10.55 -1.53 17.13
C PHE A 468 -10.30 -0.34 18.07
N PRO A 469 -10.41 -0.53 19.40
CA PRO A 469 -10.01 0.48 20.38
C PRO A 469 -8.49 0.66 20.44
N ASP A 470 -7.73 -0.35 20.00
CA ASP A 470 -6.28 -0.34 19.84
C ASP A 470 -5.93 -1.16 18.58
N VAL A 471 -5.13 -0.58 17.70
CA VAL A 471 -4.72 -1.14 16.40
C VAL A 471 -3.88 -2.40 16.56
N SER A 472 -3.16 -2.59 17.68
CA SER A 472 -2.35 -3.80 17.94
C SER A 472 -3.17 -5.09 17.80
N ALA A 473 -4.46 -5.06 18.15
CA ALA A 473 -5.40 -6.17 18.00
C ALA A 473 -5.71 -6.53 16.53
N ALA A 474 -5.56 -5.59 15.60
CA ALA A 474 -5.74 -5.81 14.17
C ALA A 474 -4.50 -6.41 13.50
N LEU A 475 -3.30 -6.07 13.97
CA LEU A 475 -2.02 -6.35 13.30
C LEU A 475 -1.75 -7.84 12.97
N PRO A 476 -2.19 -8.84 13.76
CA PRO A 476 -2.01 -10.25 13.40
C PRO A 476 -2.86 -10.69 12.19
N ASN A 477 -3.93 -9.96 11.88
CA ASN A 477 -4.92 -10.32 10.85
C ASN A 477 -5.06 -9.26 9.74
N ILE A 478 -4.25 -8.18 9.76
CA ILE A 478 -4.42 -7.03 8.86
C ILE A 478 -4.32 -7.42 7.38
N ASP A 479 -3.47 -8.42 7.06
CA ASP A 479 -3.30 -8.99 5.72
C ASP A 479 -4.55 -9.74 5.19
N ILE A 480 -5.46 -10.14 6.08
CA ILE A 480 -6.74 -10.80 5.76
C ILE A 480 -7.85 -9.74 5.76
N LEU A 481 -7.90 -8.89 6.80
CA LEU A 481 -8.84 -7.78 6.93
C LEU A 481 -8.86 -6.86 5.70
N THR A 482 -7.70 -6.68 5.06
CA THR A 482 -7.52 -5.74 3.92
C THR A 482 -7.67 -6.38 2.54
N VAL A 483 -8.09 -7.65 2.44
CA VAL A 483 -8.41 -8.28 1.14
C VAL A 483 -9.58 -7.54 0.47
N GLY A 484 -9.38 -7.11 -0.78
CA GLY A 484 -10.32 -6.28 -1.53
C GLY A 484 -10.26 -4.79 -1.23
N ALA A 485 -9.58 -4.36 -0.15
CA ALA A 485 -9.42 -2.94 0.18
C ALA A 485 -8.27 -2.29 -0.61
N ASP A 486 -8.47 -1.02 -0.99
CA ASP A 486 -7.46 -0.17 -1.62
C ASP A 486 -6.86 0.88 -0.66
N ALA A 487 -7.48 1.07 0.51
CA ALA A 487 -6.98 1.91 1.61
C ALA A 487 -7.52 1.43 2.98
N VAL A 488 -6.89 1.87 4.07
CA VAL A 488 -7.30 1.57 5.45
C VAL A 488 -7.61 2.86 6.21
N GLU A 489 -8.83 3.00 6.72
CA GLU A 489 -9.25 4.16 7.51
C GLU A 489 -8.97 3.95 9.00
N ILE A 490 -8.04 4.71 9.58
CA ILE A 490 -7.82 4.77 11.03
C ILE A 490 -8.83 5.74 11.64
N ARG A 491 -9.80 5.16 12.37
CA ARG A 491 -10.84 5.89 13.11
C ARG A 491 -10.32 6.33 14.46
N VAL A 492 -9.69 7.50 14.49
CA VAL A 492 -9.06 8.09 15.67
C VAL A 492 -10.06 8.28 16.81
N ASP A 493 -11.31 8.62 16.48
CA ASP A 493 -12.41 8.76 17.45
C ASP A 493 -12.89 7.44 18.07
N LEU A 494 -12.47 6.28 17.55
CA LEU A 494 -12.79 4.97 18.11
C LEU A 494 -11.68 4.39 18.99
N LEU A 495 -10.46 4.92 18.89
CA LEU A 495 -9.30 4.55 19.71
C LEU A 495 -9.56 4.87 21.20
N LYS A 496 -8.92 4.10 22.09
CA LYS A 496 -9.05 4.22 23.54
C LYS A 496 -7.71 4.14 24.25
N GLU A 497 -7.07 5.30 24.38
CA GLU A 497 -5.89 5.48 25.23
C GLU A 497 -6.23 5.14 26.70
N PRO A 498 -5.60 4.13 27.32
CA PRO A 498 -5.81 3.79 28.72
C PRO A 498 -5.08 4.76 29.65
N LEU A 499 -5.69 5.08 30.79
CA LEU A 499 -5.10 5.94 31.82
C LEU A 499 -4.66 5.11 33.04
N GLY A 500 -3.70 5.65 33.80
CA GLY A 500 -3.08 4.96 34.95
C GLY A 500 -4.02 4.68 36.13
N ASP A 501 -5.23 5.23 36.12
CA ASP A 501 -6.30 4.97 37.09
C ASP A 501 -7.27 3.85 36.66
N GLY A 502 -7.02 3.23 35.49
CA GLY A 502 -7.90 2.20 34.90
C GLY A 502 -9.07 2.77 34.08
N THR A 503 -9.14 4.08 33.89
CA THR A 503 -10.08 4.73 32.96
C THR A 503 -9.46 4.88 31.55
N TYR A 504 -10.10 5.67 30.68
CA TYR A 504 -9.62 5.94 29.33
C TYR A 504 -9.72 7.45 29.07
N SER A 505 -8.81 8.00 28.25
CA SER A 505 -8.91 9.39 27.85
C SER A 505 -10.18 9.65 27.04
N ALA A 506 -10.81 10.81 27.27
CA ALA A 506 -12.00 11.24 26.51
C ALA A 506 -11.66 11.57 25.04
N VAL A 507 -10.42 11.97 24.78
CA VAL A 507 -9.83 12.10 23.43
C VAL A 507 -8.45 11.47 23.48
N PRO A 508 -8.14 10.46 22.65
CA PRO A 508 -6.82 9.84 22.65
C PRO A 508 -5.75 10.86 22.24
N SER A 509 -4.68 10.98 23.02
CA SER A 509 -3.61 11.96 22.82
C SER A 509 -2.88 11.77 21.49
N LEU A 510 -2.27 12.84 20.96
CA LEU A 510 -1.41 12.73 19.78
C LEU A 510 -0.24 11.77 19.97
N SER A 511 0.23 11.55 21.21
CA SER A 511 1.22 10.51 21.53
C SER A 511 0.72 9.13 21.13
N TYR A 512 -0.42 8.73 21.72
CA TYR A 512 -1.02 7.42 21.48
C TYR A 512 -1.49 7.28 20.02
N VAL A 513 -2.15 8.29 19.45
CA VAL A 513 -2.59 8.26 18.04
C VAL A 513 -1.40 8.12 17.08
N GLY A 514 -0.26 8.77 17.37
CA GLY A 514 0.96 8.64 16.59
C GLY A 514 1.55 7.22 16.63
N GLU A 515 1.65 6.62 17.82
CA GLU A 515 2.08 5.23 17.97
C GLU A 515 1.15 4.25 17.24
N GLN A 516 -0.17 4.44 17.36
CA GLN A 516 -1.18 3.59 16.72
C GLN A 516 -1.12 3.70 15.18
N LEU A 517 -0.86 4.90 14.64
CA LEU A 517 -0.63 5.14 13.21
C LEU A 517 0.67 4.49 12.73
N MET A 518 1.78 4.64 13.47
CA MET A 518 3.06 4.00 13.18
C MET A 518 2.90 2.46 13.12
N LEU A 519 2.27 1.87 14.13
CA LEU A 519 2.01 0.43 14.21
C LEU A 519 1.15 -0.09 13.05
N LEU A 520 0.18 0.71 12.56
CA LEU A 520 -0.58 0.39 11.35
C LEU A 520 0.32 0.43 10.10
N ARG A 521 1.05 1.54 9.91
CA ARG A 521 1.88 1.82 8.74
C ARG A 521 2.96 0.75 8.53
N GLN A 522 3.58 0.30 9.62
CA GLN A 522 4.57 -0.78 9.67
C GLN A 522 4.05 -2.16 9.23
N ARG A 523 2.72 -2.37 9.16
CA ARG A 523 2.12 -3.70 8.91
C ARG A 523 1.32 -3.81 7.60
N THR A 524 0.66 -2.75 7.15
CA THR A 524 0.02 -2.71 5.81
C THR A 524 0.91 -2.02 4.77
N GLU A 525 0.72 -2.34 3.49
CA GLU A 525 1.28 -1.59 2.35
C GLU A 525 0.23 -0.70 1.66
N LEU A 526 -0.98 -0.61 2.23
CA LEU A 526 -2.04 0.25 1.71
C LEU A 526 -1.88 1.71 2.18
N PRO A 527 -2.36 2.68 1.38
CA PRO A 527 -2.64 4.04 1.82
C PRO A 527 -3.53 4.07 3.06
N ILE A 528 -3.26 5.00 3.98
CA ILE A 528 -4.03 5.23 5.18
C ILE A 528 -4.95 6.44 4.96
N ILE A 529 -6.18 6.36 5.49
CA ILE A 529 -7.11 7.48 5.63
C ILE A 529 -7.20 7.79 7.13
N PHE A 530 -6.84 9.00 7.55
CA PHE A 530 -6.95 9.44 8.94
C PHE A 530 -8.28 10.17 9.17
N THR A 531 -9.08 9.70 10.13
CA THR A 531 -10.45 10.19 10.36
C THR A 531 -10.71 10.46 11.84
N THR A 532 -11.05 11.71 12.15
CA THR A 532 -11.53 12.18 13.46
C THR A 532 -13.04 12.44 13.39
N ARG A 533 -13.88 11.39 13.33
CA ARG A 533 -15.33 11.56 13.14
C ARG A 533 -15.98 12.25 14.34
N CYS A 534 -16.71 13.35 14.12
CA CYS A 534 -17.36 14.09 15.21
C CYS A 534 -18.57 13.38 15.83
N THR A 535 -18.95 13.78 17.04
CA THR A 535 -20.14 13.25 17.74
C THR A 535 -21.45 13.44 16.97
N ARG A 536 -21.62 14.54 16.22
CA ARG A 536 -22.81 14.79 15.37
C ARG A 536 -22.89 13.85 14.17
N GLU A 537 -21.73 13.44 13.64
CA GLU A 537 -21.62 12.46 12.55
C GLU A 537 -21.39 11.03 13.09
N ASN A 538 -21.89 10.73 14.29
CA ASN A 538 -21.86 9.40 14.94
C ASN A 538 -20.44 8.81 15.11
N GLY A 539 -19.44 9.68 15.28
CA GLY A 539 -18.16 9.35 15.89
C GLY A 539 -18.14 9.71 17.37
N ARG A 540 -16.95 9.95 17.91
CA ARG A 540 -16.76 10.40 19.31
C ARG A 540 -15.89 11.64 19.49
N PHE A 541 -15.33 12.20 18.42
CA PHE A 541 -14.46 13.37 18.54
C PHE A 541 -15.30 14.60 18.97
N PRO A 542 -14.89 15.35 20.01
CA PRO A 542 -15.64 16.49 20.54
C PRO A 542 -15.73 17.63 19.51
N MET A 543 -16.86 18.34 19.46
CA MET A 543 -17.09 19.44 18.49
C MET A 543 -16.79 20.83 19.07
N GLU A 544 -16.54 20.92 20.37
CA GLU A 544 -16.55 22.16 21.16
C GLU A 544 -15.38 23.10 20.78
N ASN A 545 -14.29 22.55 20.26
CA ASN A 545 -13.14 23.32 19.77
C ASN A 545 -12.66 22.82 18.38
N PRO A 546 -12.99 23.52 17.30
CA PRO A 546 -12.55 23.17 15.94
C PRO A 546 -11.03 23.16 15.74
N ASP A 547 -10.26 23.93 16.52
CA ASP A 547 -8.80 23.97 16.37
C ASP A 547 -8.12 22.65 16.78
N VAL A 548 -8.78 21.82 17.60
CA VAL A 548 -8.30 20.46 17.91
C VAL A 548 -8.40 19.53 16.69
N TYR A 549 -9.41 19.71 15.82
CA TYR A 549 -9.44 19.00 14.53
C TYR A 549 -8.30 19.45 13.65
N TYR A 550 -8.04 20.77 13.58
CA TYR A 550 -6.91 21.28 12.82
C TYR A 550 -5.60 20.65 13.33
N GLU A 551 -5.38 20.58 14.63
CA GLU A 551 -4.16 20.01 15.22
C GLU A 551 -3.97 18.54 14.82
N TYR A 552 -5.01 17.72 14.97
CA TYR A 552 -4.94 16.28 14.65
C TYR A 552 -4.83 16.02 13.13
N LEU A 553 -5.56 16.76 12.30
CA LEU A 553 -5.53 16.61 10.84
C LEU A 553 -4.21 17.15 10.25
N TYR A 554 -3.66 18.23 10.80
CA TYR A 554 -2.34 18.73 10.43
C TYR A 554 -1.22 17.79 10.87
N ARG A 555 -1.29 17.24 12.10
CA ARG A 555 -0.34 16.22 12.56
C ARG A 555 -0.40 14.95 11.69
N ALA A 556 -1.56 14.55 11.18
CA ALA A 556 -1.68 13.46 10.21
C ALA A 556 -0.98 13.76 8.87
N ILE A 557 -1.02 15.01 8.38
CA ILE A 557 -0.21 15.44 7.22
C ILE A 557 1.28 15.34 7.55
N GLN A 558 1.71 15.80 8.74
CA GLN A 558 3.11 15.71 9.17
C GLN A 558 3.60 14.25 9.31
N TRP A 559 2.75 13.33 9.80
CA TRP A 559 3.00 11.89 9.80
C TRP A 559 2.86 11.22 8.41
N GLY A 560 2.74 12.01 7.34
CA GLY A 560 2.73 11.57 5.95
C GLY A 560 1.53 10.68 5.59
N VAL A 561 0.36 10.88 6.19
CA VAL A 561 -0.84 10.11 5.86
C VAL A 561 -1.31 10.43 4.43
N GLU A 562 -1.64 9.40 3.66
CA GLU A 562 -1.98 9.52 2.25
C GLU A 562 -3.32 10.25 2.02
N TYR A 563 -4.29 10.08 2.93
CA TYR A 563 -5.59 10.75 2.90
C TYR A 563 -6.01 11.27 4.29
N ILE A 564 -6.59 12.47 4.36
CA ILE A 564 -7.26 12.98 5.57
C ILE A 564 -8.75 13.24 5.32
N ASP A 565 -9.59 12.85 6.27
CA ASP A 565 -11.04 13.07 6.26
C ASP A 565 -11.37 14.40 6.95
N VAL A 566 -11.86 15.36 6.17
CA VAL A 566 -12.06 16.75 6.63
C VAL A 566 -13.55 17.08 6.56
N GLU A 567 -14.19 17.11 7.73
CA GLU A 567 -15.64 17.30 7.85
C GLU A 567 -16.09 18.71 7.43
N LEU A 568 -17.18 18.79 6.67
CA LEU A 568 -17.64 20.03 6.03
C LEU A 568 -18.08 21.12 7.03
N TRP A 569 -18.53 20.73 8.22
CA TRP A 569 -18.94 21.67 9.27
C TRP A 569 -17.77 22.49 9.82
N LEU A 570 -16.52 22.05 9.62
CA LEU A 570 -15.34 22.78 10.07
C LEU A 570 -15.30 24.18 9.40
N PRO A 571 -14.94 25.24 10.15
CA PRO A 571 -14.82 26.59 9.62
C PRO A 571 -14.00 26.63 8.33
N GLU A 572 -14.45 27.41 7.33
CA GLU A 572 -13.79 27.44 6.01
C GLU A 572 -12.31 27.83 6.12
N ALA A 573 -11.94 28.69 7.07
CA ALA A 573 -10.55 29.03 7.36
C ALA A 573 -9.68 27.80 7.74
N ILE A 574 -10.22 26.84 8.51
CA ILE A 574 -9.52 25.59 8.87
C ILE A 574 -9.43 24.68 7.65
N ARG A 575 -10.54 24.47 6.91
CA ARG A 575 -10.55 23.62 5.71
C ARG A 575 -9.59 24.13 4.63
N LYS A 576 -9.59 25.45 4.40
CA LYS A 576 -8.66 26.13 3.50
C LYS A 576 -7.20 25.99 3.96
N LYS A 577 -6.92 26.23 5.24
CA LYS A 577 -5.56 26.13 5.80
C LYS A 577 -5.00 24.71 5.67
N LEU A 578 -5.82 23.68 5.95
CA LEU A 578 -5.44 22.28 5.72
C LEU A 578 -5.14 22.02 4.23
N TRP A 579 -5.94 22.55 3.30
CA TRP A 579 -5.70 22.42 1.86
C TRP A 579 -4.40 23.11 1.40
N GLU A 580 -4.13 24.33 1.89
CA GLU A 580 -2.91 25.08 1.58
C GLU A 580 -1.64 24.43 2.17
N GLN A 581 -1.79 23.61 3.22
CA GLN A 581 -0.68 22.93 3.92
C GLN A 581 -0.62 21.41 3.70
N LYS A 582 -1.46 20.82 2.82
CA LYS A 582 -1.61 19.36 2.70
C LYS A 582 -0.36 18.61 2.20
N GLY A 583 0.59 19.30 1.55
CA GLY A 583 1.75 18.66 0.93
C GLY A 583 1.33 17.58 -0.08
N SER A 584 1.80 16.34 0.12
CA SER A 584 1.39 15.17 -0.67
C SER A 584 0.03 14.57 -0.28
N SER A 585 -0.53 14.93 0.88
CA SER A 585 -1.79 14.36 1.39
C SER A 585 -3.00 14.82 0.58
N HIS A 586 -3.94 13.91 0.36
CA HIS A 586 -5.19 14.20 -0.33
C HIS A 586 -6.35 14.38 0.67
N ILE A 587 -7.23 15.35 0.44
CA ILE A 587 -8.36 15.68 1.30
C ILE A 587 -9.62 14.99 0.81
N MET A 588 -10.22 14.16 1.67
CA MET A 588 -11.59 13.67 1.52
C MET A 588 -12.52 14.64 2.26
N SER A 589 -13.22 15.53 1.57
CA SER A 589 -14.21 16.39 2.23
C SER A 589 -15.44 15.56 2.59
N ALA A 590 -15.75 15.46 3.88
CA ALA A 590 -16.74 14.56 4.42
C ALA A 590 -18.00 15.29 4.92
N PHE A 591 -19.16 14.68 4.74
CA PHE A 591 -20.44 15.09 5.30
C PHE A 591 -21.29 13.85 5.61
N HIS A 592 -21.88 13.78 6.79
CA HIS A 592 -22.80 12.72 7.17
C HIS A 592 -24.14 13.24 7.71
N ASP A 593 -25.26 12.87 7.07
CA ASP A 593 -26.59 13.04 7.66
C ASP A 593 -27.01 11.80 8.48
N PHE A 594 -27.35 12.05 9.74
CA PHE A 594 -27.97 11.07 10.64
C PHE A 594 -29.44 11.41 10.97
N SER A 595 -30.01 12.47 10.39
CA SER A 595 -31.43 12.83 10.62
C SER A 595 -32.41 11.90 9.92
N GLY A 596 -32.02 11.28 8.80
CA GLY A 596 -32.94 10.53 7.94
C GLY A 596 -33.96 11.41 7.20
N THR A 597 -33.74 12.74 7.22
CA THR A 597 -34.58 13.74 6.55
C THR A 597 -33.90 14.37 5.33
N PHE A 598 -32.60 14.13 5.15
CA PHE A 598 -31.83 14.58 3.99
C PHE A 598 -32.39 14.00 2.69
N LYS A 599 -32.48 14.84 1.65
CA LYS A 599 -33.03 14.46 0.34
C LYS A 599 -32.01 14.75 -0.76
N TRP A 600 -31.56 13.70 -1.43
CA TRP A 600 -30.58 13.78 -2.52
C TRP A 600 -30.95 14.76 -3.66
N PRO A 601 -32.20 14.88 -4.14
CA PRO A 601 -32.54 15.81 -5.22
C PRO A 601 -32.83 17.25 -4.72
N SER A 602 -32.48 17.58 -3.47
CA SER A 602 -32.72 18.91 -2.90
C SER A 602 -31.61 19.91 -3.21
N SER A 603 -31.95 21.20 -3.20
CA SER A 603 -30.97 22.29 -3.28
C SER A 603 -29.98 22.29 -2.11
N HIS A 604 -30.35 21.72 -0.96
CA HIS A 604 -29.44 21.59 0.18
C HIS A 604 -28.36 20.53 -0.07
N ALA A 605 -28.71 19.38 -0.65
CA ALA A 605 -27.73 18.36 -1.03
C ALA A 605 -26.73 18.88 -2.07
N GLU A 606 -27.21 19.67 -3.03
CA GLU A 606 -26.37 20.35 -4.03
C GLU A 606 -25.47 21.44 -3.41
N GLN A 607 -25.98 22.23 -2.47
CA GLN A 607 -25.17 23.19 -1.70
C GLN A 607 -24.05 22.49 -0.91
N VAL A 608 -24.36 21.39 -0.22
CA VAL A 608 -23.36 20.58 0.50
C VAL A 608 -22.28 20.06 -0.45
N TYR A 609 -22.68 19.54 -1.62
CA TYR A 609 -21.74 19.05 -2.63
C TYR A 609 -20.80 20.14 -3.17
N VAL A 610 -21.35 21.31 -3.51
CA VAL A 610 -20.57 22.47 -3.99
C VAL A 610 -19.63 23.00 -2.90
N GLU A 611 -20.08 23.08 -1.65
CA GLU A 611 -19.25 23.52 -0.51
C GLU A 611 -18.14 22.51 -0.13
N SER A 612 -18.37 21.21 -0.33
CA SER A 612 -17.34 20.18 -0.23
C SER A 612 -16.33 20.23 -1.37
N SER A 613 -16.74 20.61 -2.60
CA SER A 613 -15.85 20.61 -3.77
C SER A 613 -14.69 21.61 -3.69
N LYS A 614 -14.82 22.67 -2.89
CA LYS A 614 -13.84 23.79 -2.81
C LYS A 614 -12.42 23.38 -2.38
N TYR A 615 -12.29 22.39 -1.50
CA TYR A 615 -11.03 22.04 -0.82
C TYR A 615 -10.87 20.51 -0.71
N ALA A 616 -11.16 19.79 -1.80
CA ALA A 616 -11.22 18.33 -1.81
C ALA A 616 -10.52 17.71 -3.02
N ASP A 617 -9.85 16.58 -2.78
CA ASP A 617 -9.43 15.63 -3.82
C ASP A 617 -10.51 14.55 -4.02
N ILE A 618 -11.38 14.33 -3.02
CA ILE A 618 -12.54 13.41 -3.06
C ILE A 618 -13.70 14.04 -2.26
N ILE A 619 -14.92 14.01 -2.77
CA ILE A 619 -16.14 14.37 -2.02
C ILE A 619 -16.75 13.10 -1.42
N LYS A 620 -17.05 13.09 -0.12
CA LYS A 620 -17.62 11.97 0.65
C LYS A 620 -18.92 12.41 1.32
N MET A 621 -20.08 12.08 0.76
CA MET A 621 -21.39 12.36 1.38
C MET A 621 -22.11 11.06 1.74
N ILE A 622 -22.58 10.94 2.98
CA ILE A 622 -23.23 9.72 3.47
C ILE A 622 -24.51 10.09 4.21
N ALA A 623 -25.63 9.42 3.95
CA ALA A 623 -26.92 9.77 4.56
C ALA A 623 -27.66 8.55 5.12
N ILE A 624 -28.40 8.71 6.22
CA ILE A 624 -29.48 7.78 6.57
C ILE A 624 -30.64 7.99 5.59
N ILE A 625 -31.21 6.89 5.11
CA ILE A 625 -32.45 6.88 4.33
C ILE A 625 -33.50 6.04 5.04
N ASN A 626 -34.77 6.32 4.77
CA ASN A 626 -35.93 5.63 5.34
C ASN A 626 -36.69 4.81 4.29
N ASP A 627 -36.54 5.10 2.99
CA ASP A 627 -37.20 4.40 1.88
C ASP A 627 -36.18 3.93 0.83
N HIS A 628 -36.35 2.72 0.29
CA HIS A 628 -35.42 2.15 -0.69
C HIS A 628 -35.27 2.99 -1.97
N ASN A 629 -36.27 3.78 -2.35
CA ASN A 629 -36.24 4.64 -3.54
C ASN A 629 -35.21 5.77 -3.41
N GLU A 630 -34.84 6.17 -2.20
CA GLU A 630 -33.81 7.20 -1.93
C GLU A 630 -32.40 6.76 -2.39
N ASN A 631 -32.20 5.47 -2.67
CA ASN A 631 -31.01 4.99 -3.40
C ASN A 631 -31.03 5.40 -4.87
N PHE A 632 -32.17 5.35 -5.56
CA PHE A 632 -32.28 5.83 -6.94
C PHE A 632 -32.18 7.36 -7.01
N GLU A 633 -32.64 8.07 -5.97
CA GLU A 633 -32.43 9.51 -5.84
C GLU A 633 -30.93 9.88 -5.71
N LEU A 634 -30.15 9.11 -4.95
CA LEU A 634 -28.68 9.24 -4.89
C LEU A 634 -28.01 9.00 -6.25
N GLU A 635 -28.44 8.00 -7.01
CA GLU A 635 -27.91 7.77 -8.36
C GLU A 635 -28.28 8.90 -9.33
N TYR A 636 -29.52 9.41 -9.25
CA TYR A 636 -29.94 10.58 -10.01
C TYR A 636 -29.10 11.81 -9.64
N PHE A 637 -28.87 12.06 -8.35
CA PHE A 637 -28.02 13.14 -7.86
C PHE A 637 -26.57 12.99 -8.35
N ARG A 638 -25.97 11.80 -8.25
CA ARG A 638 -24.63 11.49 -8.79
C ARG A 638 -24.54 11.72 -10.31
N SER A 639 -25.61 11.44 -11.04
CA SER A 639 -25.71 11.69 -12.48
C SER A 639 -25.80 13.20 -12.76
N LYS A 640 -26.67 13.93 -12.04
CA LYS A 640 -26.85 15.39 -12.13
C LYS A 640 -25.54 16.14 -11.80
N MET A 641 -24.95 15.90 -10.64
CA MET A 641 -23.76 16.64 -10.18
C MET A 641 -22.58 16.49 -11.16
N ARG A 642 -22.43 15.33 -11.81
CA ARG A 642 -21.41 15.11 -12.85
C ARG A 642 -21.67 15.88 -14.15
N ALA A 643 -22.95 16.11 -14.49
CA ALA A 643 -23.33 16.86 -15.68
C ALA A 643 -23.21 18.37 -15.46
N ASP A 644 -23.61 18.84 -14.28
CA ASP A 644 -23.66 20.27 -13.94
C ASP A 644 -22.29 20.79 -13.44
N TYR A 645 -21.48 19.93 -12.81
CA TYR A 645 -20.15 20.24 -12.29
C TYR A 645 -19.10 19.23 -12.84
N PRO A 646 -18.78 19.24 -14.16
CA PRO A 646 -17.95 18.21 -14.79
C PRO A 646 -16.50 18.17 -14.28
N ASP A 647 -15.96 19.31 -13.81
CA ASP A 647 -14.60 19.44 -13.26
C ASP A 647 -14.54 19.18 -11.74
N SER A 648 -15.60 18.63 -11.15
CA SER A 648 -15.69 18.35 -9.71
C SER A 648 -14.81 17.16 -9.26
N PRO A 649 -14.33 17.15 -8.00
CA PRO A 649 -13.62 16.00 -7.46
C PRO A 649 -14.47 14.71 -7.43
N PRO A 650 -13.86 13.52 -7.61
CA PRO A 650 -14.53 12.23 -7.55
C PRO A 650 -15.46 12.05 -6.34
N PHE A 651 -16.70 11.63 -6.61
CA PHE A 651 -17.77 11.54 -5.61
C PHE A 651 -17.95 10.12 -5.05
N SER A 652 -17.65 9.96 -3.75
CA SER A 652 -18.10 8.85 -2.91
C SER A 652 -19.43 9.22 -2.26
N GLY A 653 -20.49 8.51 -2.62
CA GLY A 653 -21.84 8.70 -2.08
C GLY A 653 -22.47 7.37 -1.69
N VAL A 654 -22.86 7.19 -0.43
CA VAL A 654 -23.56 5.97 0.01
C VAL A 654 -24.63 6.27 1.05
N ASN A 655 -25.68 5.46 1.05
CA ASN A 655 -26.72 5.45 2.06
C ASN A 655 -26.40 4.45 3.18
N MET A 656 -26.82 4.76 4.40
CA MET A 656 -26.66 3.94 5.60
C MET A 656 -27.87 3.03 5.86
N GLY A 657 -27.69 2.06 6.75
CA GLY A 657 -28.69 1.06 7.08
C GLY A 657 -28.84 -0.03 6.02
N GLU A 658 -29.61 -1.07 6.33
CA GLU A 658 -29.91 -2.17 5.39
C GLU A 658 -30.63 -1.63 4.14
N THR A 659 -31.56 -0.68 4.33
CA THR A 659 -32.24 0.09 3.27
C THR A 659 -31.26 0.70 2.27
N GLY A 660 -30.08 1.15 2.74
CA GLY A 660 -29.04 1.81 1.96
C GLY A 660 -28.06 0.90 1.23
N GLN A 661 -28.05 -0.42 1.50
CA GLN A 661 -27.05 -1.35 0.95
C GLN A 661 -26.95 -1.32 -0.59
N PHE A 662 -28.06 -1.11 -1.29
CA PHE A 662 -28.07 -1.03 -2.76
C PHE A 662 -27.13 0.07 -3.29
N SER A 663 -27.07 1.24 -2.63
CA SER A 663 -26.15 2.33 -3.02
C SER A 663 -24.67 1.93 -2.99
N ARG A 664 -24.27 1.03 -2.06
CA ARG A 664 -22.88 0.53 -1.97
C ARG A 664 -22.49 -0.30 -3.18
N THR A 665 -23.46 -1.01 -3.78
CA THR A 665 -23.24 -1.76 -5.03
C THR A 665 -23.00 -0.82 -6.21
N LEU A 666 -23.54 0.39 -6.20
CA LEU A 666 -23.41 1.35 -7.30
C LEU A 666 -22.27 2.37 -7.11
N ASN A 667 -21.93 2.74 -5.87
CA ASN A 667 -20.83 3.66 -5.58
C ASN A 667 -19.47 3.10 -6.00
N ARG A 668 -18.74 3.87 -6.82
CA ARG A 668 -17.46 3.43 -7.41
C ARG A 668 -16.22 4.04 -6.76
N VAL A 669 -16.33 5.20 -6.12
CA VAL A 669 -15.20 5.92 -5.53
C VAL A 669 -15.18 5.66 -4.03
N PHE A 670 -14.10 5.06 -3.50
CA PHE A 670 -13.86 4.85 -2.08
C PHE A 670 -15.13 4.43 -1.31
N THR A 671 -15.66 3.24 -1.64
CA THR A 671 -16.81 2.68 -0.91
C THR A 671 -16.34 2.13 0.45
N PRO A 672 -16.89 2.60 1.59
CA PRO A 672 -16.57 2.04 2.90
C PRO A 672 -17.10 0.61 3.04
N ILE A 673 -16.21 -0.31 3.34
CA ILE A 673 -16.48 -1.74 3.55
C ILE A 673 -16.17 -2.19 5.00
N THR A 674 -16.72 -3.35 5.37
CA THR A 674 -16.41 -4.07 6.62
C THR A 674 -15.73 -5.42 6.33
N HIS A 675 -15.32 -6.16 7.35
CA HIS A 675 -14.84 -7.54 7.24
C HIS A 675 -15.35 -8.37 8.43
N PRO A 676 -15.71 -9.67 8.29
CA PRO A 676 -16.23 -10.50 9.39
C PRO A 676 -15.30 -10.71 10.60
N LEU A 677 -14.03 -10.27 10.51
CA LEU A 677 -13.06 -10.29 11.61
C LEU A 677 -12.91 -8.92 12.32
N LEU A 678 -13.67 -7.89 11.93
CA LEU A 678 -13.75 -6.65 12.70
C LEU A 678 -14.62 -6.84 13.95
N PRO A 679 -14.25 -6.25 15.11
CA PRO A 679 -15.01 -6.41 16.35
C PRO A 679 -16.34 -5.65 16.35
N ILE A 680 -16.42 -4.58 15.55
CA ILE A 680 -17.59 -3.69 15.41
C ILE A 680 -17.68 -3.27 13.95
N VAL A 681 -18.90 -3.18 13.41
CA VAL A 681 -19.15 -2.62 12.06
C VAL A 681 -19.20 -1.09 12.17
N ALA A 682 -18.44 -0.36 11.34
CA ALA A 682 -18.21 1.07 11.54
C ALA A 682 -19.43 1.97 11.25
N ALA A 683 -20.40 1.48 10.48
CA ALA A 683 -21.71 2.10 10.27
C ALA A 683 -22.79 1.05 9.94
N PRO A 684 -24.07 1.27 10.30
CA PRO A 684 -25.17 0.35 9.97
C PRO A 684 -25.26 0.04 8.48
N GLY A 685 -25.50 -1.23 8.14
CA GLY A 685 -25.65 -1.68 6.76
C GLY A 685 -24.39 -1.59 5.90
N GLN A 686 -23.18 -1.49 6.48
CA GLN A 686 -21.95 -1.79 5.74
C GLN A 686 -21.94 -3.23 5.20
N MET A 687 -21.19 -3.45 4.13
CA MET A 687 -20.97 -4.73 3.47
C MET A 687 -19.47 -4.91 3.26
N SER A 688 -18.97 -6.14 3.25
CA SER A 688 -17.61 -6.44 2.80
C SER A 688 -17.46 -6.34 1.28
N ALA A 689 -16.22 -6.28 0.78
CA ALA A 689 -15.96 -6.37 -0.65
C ALA A 689 -16.58 -7.66 -1.25
N SER A 690 -16.47 -8.77 -0.53
CA SER A 690 -17.04 -10.07 -0.91
C SER A 690 -18.56 -10.01 -1.08
N GLU A 691 -19.28 -9.43 -0.11
CA GLU A 691 -20.74 -9.26 -0.18
C GLU A 691 -21.18 -8.30 -1.30
N ILE A 692 -20.43 -7.21 -1.52
CA ILE A 692 -20.71 -6.28 -2.64
C ILE A 692 -20.51 -6.97 -3.99
N ASN A 693 -19.44 -7.75 -4.15
CA ASN A 693 -19.16 -8.48 -5.39
C ASN A 693 -20.19 -9.61 -5.62
N ALA A 694 -20.58 -10.33 -4.57
CA ALA A 694 -21.66 -11.32 -4.63
C ALA A 694 -23.01 -10.69 -5.00
N ALA A 695 -23.37 -9.55 -4.41
CA ALA A 695 -24.58 -8.80 -4.77
C ALA A 695 -24.54 -8.33 -6.23
N LEU A 696 -23.40 -7.79 -6.70
CA LEU A 696 -23.20 -7.42 -8.11
C LEU A 696 -23.31 -8.61 -9.06
N ALA A 697 -22.86 -9.80 -8.65
CA ALA A 697 -22.98 -11.02 -9.44
C ALA A 697 -24.45 -11.48 -9.54
N LEU A 698 -25.20 -11.45 -8.43
CA LEU A 698 -26.64 -11.75 -8.39
C LEU A 698 -27.47 -10.76 -9.21
N LEU A 699 -27.09 -9.47 -9.21
CA LEU A 699 -27.69 -8.41 -10.03
C LEU A 699 -27.25 -8.46 -11.51
N GLY A 700 -26.40 -9.42 -11.91
CA GLY A 700 -25.86 -9.54 -13.27
C GLY A 700 -24.86 -8.45 -13.68
N GLN A 701 -24.54 -7.52 -12.79
CA GLN A 701 -23.59 -6.42 -13.03
C GLN A 701 -22.12 -6.89 -13.00
N LEU A 702 -21.84 -7.98 -12.29
CA LEU A 702 -20.56 -8.70 -12.29
C LEU A 702 -20.76 -10.10 -12.91
N PRO A 703 -20.86 -10.23 -14.24
CA PRO A 703 -21.09 -11.51 -14.90
C PRO A 703 -19.90 -12.46 -14.71
N LYS A 704 -20.18 -13.77 -14.59
CA LYS A 704 -19.15 -14.81 -14.55
C LYS A 704 -18.27 -14.78 -15.82
N LYS A 705 -16.97 -14.94 -15.62
CA LYS A 705 -15.93 -14.95 -16.67
C LYS A 705 -14.99 -16.14 -16.47
N SER A 706 -14.38 -16.60 -17.56
CA SER A 706 -13.23 -17.51 -17.54
C SER A 706 -11.94 -16.70 -17.64
N ILE A 707 -11.05 -16.87 -16.67
CA ILE A 707 -9.71 -16.26 -16.62
C ILE A 707 -8.67 -17.37 -16.74
N TYR A 708 -7.60 -17.15 -17.51
CA TYR A 708 -6.67 -18.21 -17.88
C TYR A 708 -5.22 -17.93 -17.46
N GLY A 709 -4.53 -18.95 -16.94
CA GLY A 709 -3.08 -19.00 -16.89
C GLY A 709 -2.53 -19.75 -18.09
N ILE A 710 -2.05 -19.04 -19.11
CA ILE A 710 -1.58 -19.65 -20.36
C ILE A 710 -0.08 -19.91 -20.25
N THR A 711 0.29 -21.14 -19.92
CA THR A 711 1.68 -21.53 -19.66
C THR A 711 2.30 -22.35 -20.81
N THR A 712 3.60 -22.62 -20.75
CA THR A 712 4.25 -23.68 -21.53
C THR A 712 4.78 -24.77 -20.60
N PRO A 713 4.97 -26.04 -21.05
CA PRO A 713 5.40 -27.12 -20.18
C PRO A 713 6.73 -26.89 -19.43
N ALA A 714 7.64 -26.09 -20.00
CA ALA A 714 8.92 -25.71 -19.38
C ALA A 714 8.79 -24.63 -18.28
N PHE A 715 7.66 -23.92 -18.24
CA PHE A 715 7.32 -22.87 -17.28
C PHE A 715 6.17 -23.30 -16.34
N ARG A 716 5.97 -24.62 -16.21
CA ARG A 716 4.99 -25.20 -15.27
C ARG A 716 5.52 -25.05 -13.83
N SER A 717 4.96 -24.09 -13.09
CA SER A 717 5.15 -23.93 -11.65
C SER A 717 4.94 -25.25 -10.89
N SER A 718 5.86 -25.59 -9.98
CA SER A 718 5.74 -26.75 -9.10
C SER A 718 4.58 -26.62 -8.11
N THR A 719 4.27 -25.40 -7.67
CA THR A 719 3.02 -25.08 -6.96
C THR A 719 1.87 -24.91 -7.96
N PRO A 720 0.74 -25.63 -7.83
CA PRO A 720 -0.44 -25.40 -8.66
C PRO A 720 -1.00 -23.98 -8.48
N GLN A 721 -1.04 -23.20 -9.56
CA GLN A 721 -1.47 -21.80 -9.51
C GLN A 721 -3.00 -21.64 -9.45
N ALA A 722 -3.78 -22.57 -10.03
CA ALA A 722 -5.24 -22.44 -10.09
C ALA A 722 -5.91 -22.38 -8.70
N PRO A 723 -5.61 -23.26 -7.73
CA PRO A 723 -6.21 -23.17 -6.39
C PRO A 723 -5.89 -21.87 -5.64
N PHE A 724 -4.74 -21.23 -5.92
CA PHE A 724 -4.40 -19.93 -5.34
C PHE A 724 -5.28 -18.81 -5.91
N TYR A 725 -5.48 -18.76 -7.23
CA TYR A 725 -6.38 -17.77 -7.87
C TYR A 725 -7.84 -18.03 -7.52
N GLU A 726 -8.28 -19.30 -7.49
CA GLU A 726 -9.63 -19.67 -7.03
C GLU A 726 -9.85 -19.26 -5.57
N LYS A 727 -8.85 -19.44 -4.68
CA LYS A 727 -8.93 -18.90 -3.31
C LYS A 727 -9.07 -17.38 -3.34
N CYS A 728 -8.22 -16.65 -4.06
CA CYS A 728 -8.32 -15.19 -4.15
C CYS A 728 -9.70 -14.73 -4.64
N PHE A 729 -10.30 -15.42 -5.61
CA PHE A 729 -11.64 -15.10 -6.11
C PHE A 729 -12.71 -15.40 -5.06
N ASN A 730 -12.62 -16.50 -4.32
CA ASN A 730 -13.56 -16.84 -3.25
C ASN A 730 -13.53 -15.83 -2.09
N GLU A 731 -12.34 -15.46 -1.60
CA GLU A 731 -12.19 -14.45 -0.53
C GLU A 731 -12.75 -13.08 -0.98
N LEU A 732 -12.54 -12.72 -2.26
CA LEU A 732 -13.10 -11.52 -2.88
C LEU A 732 -14.58 -11.64 -3.29
N GLY A 733 -15.26 -12.78 -3.12
CA GLY A 733 -16.65 -12.96 -3.55
C GLY A 733 -16.88 -12.86 -5.07
N LEU A 734 -15.83 -13.11 -5.86
CA LEU A 734 -15.84 -12.99 -7.31
C LEU A 734 -16.41 -14.27 -7.97
N PRO A 735 -17.37 -14.17 -8.91
CA PRO A 735 -18.01 -15.33 -9.53
C PRO A 735 -17.15 -16.01 -10.62
N HIS A 736 -15.95 -15.52 -10.87
CA HIS A 736 -15.10 -15.93 -12.00
C HIS A 736 -14.60 -17.38 -11.85
N TYR A 737 -14.27 -18.00 -12.97
CA TYR A 737 -13.60 -19.30 -13.05
C TYR A 737 -12.15 -19.10 -13.49
N PHE A 738 -11.24 -19.93 -12.98
CA PHE A 738 -9.82 -19.87 -13.31
C PHE A 738 -9.31 -21.23 -13.79
N ALA A 739 -8.50 -21.24 -14.85
CA ALA A 739 -7.84 -22.46 -15.33
C ALA A 739 -6.42 -22.18 -15.82
N VAL A 740 -5.48 -23.05 -15.45
CA VAL A 740 -4.17 -23.10 -16.11
C VAL A 740 -4.28 -23.99 -17.35
N VAL A 741 -3.84 -23.48 -18.50
CA VAL A 741 -3.89 -24.15 -19.80
C VAL A 741 -2.53 -24.07 -20.49
N GLU A 742 -2.12 -25.14 -21.16
CA GLU A 742 -0.78 -25.21 -21.75
C GLU A 742 -0.80 -24.97 -23.26
N ARG A 743 0.04 -24.04 -23.73
CA ARG A 743 0.37 -23.85 -25.15
C ARG A 743 1.73 -24.48 -25.46
N LEU A 744 1.91 -24.93 -26.69
CA LEU A 744 3.24 -25.24 -27.20
C LEU A 744 4.04 -23.93 -27.41
N PRO A 745 5.38 -23.95 -27.29
CA PRO A 745 6.22 -22.83 -27.71
C PRO A 745 5.90 -22.41 -29.16
N ASN A 746 5.86 -21.10 -29.40
CA ASN A 746 5.55 -20.47 -30.70
C ASN A 746 4.16 -20.79 -31.32
N ASN A 747 3.32 -21.63 -30.70
CA ASN A 747 1.94 -21.84 -31.13
C ASN A 747 1.02 -20.77 -30.51
N PHE A 748 0.99 -19.58 -31.14
CA PHE A 748 0.13 -18.47 -30.74
C PHE A 748 -1.34 -18.70 -31.12
N GLN A 749 -1.60 -19.46 -32.20
CA GLN A 749 -2.97 -19.74 -32.66
C GLN A 749 -3.79 -20.53 -31.63
N ALA A 750 -3.17 -21.43 -30.85
CA ALA A 750 -3.84 -22.14 -29.76
C ALA A 750 -4.51 -21.19 -28.74
N MET A 751 -3.97 -19.98 -28.54
CA MET A 751 -4.52 -19.00 -27.59
C MET A 751 -5.90 -18.45 -28.01
N GLU A 752 -6.22 -18.51 -29.32
CA GLU A 752 -7.49 -18.07 -29.88
C GLU A 752 -8.68 -18.84 -29.29
N ALA A 753 -8.52 -20.15 -29.05
CA ALA A 753 -9.57 -21.02 -28.50
C ALA A 753 -10.00 -20.64 -27.06
N TRP A 754 -9.16 -19.89 -26.32
CA TRP A 754 -9.45 -19.39 -24.99
C TRP A 754 -9.79 -17.89 -24.98
N CYS A 755 -9.04 -17.09 -25.75
CA CYS A 755 -9.15 -15.63 -25.74
C CYS A 755 -10.30 -15.09 -26.60
N ASN A 756 -10.81 -15.86 -27.58
CA ASN A 756 -11.94 -15.47 -28.43
C ASN A 756 -13.31 -15.84 -27.83
N GLN A 757 -13.37 -16.36 -26.59
CA GLN A 757 -14.61 -16.80 -25.95
C GLN A 757 -15.46 -15.63 -25.46
N LYS A 758 -16.79 -15.67 -25.66
CA LYS A 758 -17.74 -14.65 -25.18
C LYS A 758 -17.62 -14.31 -23.68
N ASN A 759 -17.30 -15.31 -22.86
CA ASN A 759 -17.10 -15.19 -21.42
C ASN A 759 -15.62 -15.09 -21.00
N PHE A 760 -14.68 -14.83 -21.92
CA PHE A 760 -13.29 -14.51 -21.57
C PHE A 760 -13.24 -13.27 -20.65
N GLY A 761 -12.47 -13.37 -19.56
CA GLY A 761 -12.23 -12.30 -18.57
C GLY A 761 -10.80 -11.76 -18.58
N GLY A 762 -9.87 -12.49 -19.17
CA GLY A 762 -8.45 -12.12 -19.26
C GLY A 762 -7.54 -13.33 -19.11
N ALA A 763 -6.24 -13.12 -19.26
CA ALA A 763 -5.24 -14.15 -19.04
C ALA A 763 -3.91 -13.57 -18.53
N TYR A 764 -3.14 -14.37 -17.79
CA TYR A 764 -1.71 -14.16 -17.60
C TYR A 764 -0.92 -15.20 -18.41
N LEU A 765 0.28 -14.86 -18.87
CA LEU A 765 1.07 -15.61 -19.84
C LEU A 765 2.46 -15.92 -19.27
N SER A 766 2.83 -17.21 -19.16
CA SER A 766 4.16 -17.61 -18.65
C SER A 766 4.82 -18.71 -19.51
N PRO A 767 5.86 -18.40 -20.31
CA PRO A 767 6.52 -17.10 -20.41
C PRO A 767 5.65 -16.06 -21.14
N PRO A 768 6.02 -14.77 -21.04
CA PRO A 768 5.47 -13.70 -21.87
C PRO A 768 5.55 -14.02 -23.38
N VAL A 769 4.74 -13.35 -24.19
CA VAL A 769 4.73 -13.49 -25.65
C VAL A 769 5.07 -12.17 -26.32
N SER A 770 5.80 -12.18 -27.44
CA SER A 770 5.91 -10.95 -28.24
C SER A 770 4.54 -10.56 -28.79
N TRP A 771 4.11 -9.31 -28.57
CA TRP A 771 2.83 -8.84 -29.12
C TRP A 771 2.85 -8.88 -30.66
N SER A 772 3.99 -8.55 -31.26
CA SER A 772 4.16 -8.60 -32.73
C SER A 772 4.04 -10.03 -33.27
N GLY A 773 4.55 -11.02 -32.54
CA GLY A 773 4.38 -12.43 -32.84
C GLY A 773 2.93 -12.89 -32.70
N LEU A 774 2.24 -12.44 -31.64
CA LEU A 774 0.83 -12.74 -31.41
C LEU A 774 -0.06 -12.24 -32.55
N LEU A 775 0.13 -10.99 -33.02
CA LEU A 775 -0.64 -10.45 -34.15
C LEU A 775 -0.27 -11.12 -35.48
N LYS A 776 1.02 -11.41 -35.71
CA LYS A 776 1.48 -12.07 -36.94
C LYS A 776 0.97 -13.52 -37.09
N HIS A 777 0.72 -14.21 -35.97
CA HIS A 777 0.44 -15.65 -35.95
C HIS A 777 -0.94 -16.04 -35.38
N SER A 778 -1.79 -15.08 -35.00
CA SER A 778 -3.23 -15.32 -34.74
C SER A 778 -4.09 -14.35 -35.55
N PRO A 779 -4.85 -14.85 -36.55
CA PRO A 779 -5.81 -14.05 -37.30
C PRO A 779 -6.85 -13.35 -36.42
N PHE A 780 -7.32 -14.02 -35.35
CA PHE A 780 -8.20 -13.42 -34.35
C PHE A 780 -7.60 -12.15 -33.74
N PHE A 781 -6.40 -12.23 -33.13
CA PHE A 781 -5.81 -11.06 -32.49
C PHE A 781 -5.51 -9.93 -33.49
N ALA A 782 -5.15 -10.24 -34.73
CA ALA A 782 -5.00 -9.24 -35.79
C ALA A 782 -6.33 -8.57 -36.20
N SER A 783 -7.43 -9.33 -36.25
CA SER A 783 -8.75 -8.82 -36.67
C SER A 783 -9.42 -7.85 -35.68
N LEU A 784 -8.98 -7.85 -34.41
CA LEU A 784 -9.55 -7.02 -33.35
C LEU A 784 -9.54 -5.52 -33.70
N ASN A 785 -10.51 -4.79 -33.12
CA ASN A 785 -10.70 -3.35 -33.32
C ASN A 785 -10.75 -2.91 -34.80
N GLY A 786 -11.30 -3.77 -35.67
CA GLY A 786 -11.41 -3.51 -37.11
C GLY A 786 -10.10 -3.66 -37.87
N GLY A 787 -9.33 -4.72 -37.58
CA GLY A 787 -8.01 -4.97 -38.19
C GLY A 787 -6.87 -4.12 -37.62
N LYS A 788 -7.08 -3.42 -36.51
CA LYS A 788 -6.06 -2.62 -35.81
C LYS A 788 -5.30 -3.42 -34.73
N GLY A 789 -5.81 -4.59 -34.37
CA GLY A 789 -5.33 -5.37 -33.23
C GLY A 789 -5.86 -4.85 -31.88
N PRO A 790 -5.52 -5.53 -30.78
CA PRO A 790 -5.86 -5.12 -29.42
C PRO A 790 -5.21 -3.78 -29.03
N GLU A 791 -5.73 -3.13 -28.00
CA GLU A 791 -5.08 -1.98 -27.37
C GLU A 791 -3.75 -2.44 -26.75
N LEU A 792 -2.68 -1.65 -26.89
CA LEU A 792 -1.38 -1.91 -26.25
C LEU A 792 -1.10 -0.82 -25.20
N THR A 793 -0.74 -1.21 -23.97
CA THR A 793 -0.17 -0.25 -23.02
C THR A 793 1.19 0.25 -23.52
N GLU A 794 1.67 1.36 -22.96
CA GLU A 794 3.04 1.83 -23.22
C GLU A 794 4.09 0.79 -22.81
N ALA A 795 3.87 0.11 -21.69
CA ALA A 795 4.73 -0.97 -21.22
C ALA A 795 4.79 -2.11 -22.25
N ALA A 796 3.68 -2.74 -22.62
CA ALA A 796 3.66 -3.82 -23.60
C ALA A 796 4.24 -3.39 -24.97
N ARG A 797 3.93 -2.16 -25.42
CA ARG A 797 4.45 -1.61 -26.66
C ARG A 797 5.97 -1.48 -26.67
N LEU A 798 6.56 -0.91 -25.62
CA LEU A 798 8.00 -0.62 -25.54
C LEU A 798 8.84 -1.81 -25.07
N ILE A 799 8.32 -2.64 -24.16
CA ILE A 799 8.94 -3.91 -23.75
C ILE A 799 8.92 -4.92 -24.89
N GLY A 800 7.92 -4.86 -25.77
CA GLY A 800 7.77 -5.75 -26.92
C GLY A 800 7.13 -7.11 -26.58
N THR A 801 7.04 -7.45 -25.30
CA THR A 801 6.39 -8.66 -24.77
C THR A 801 5.24 -8.34 -23.82
N VAL A 802 4.27 -9.26 -23.80
CA VAL A 802 3.01 -9.21 -23.07
C VAL A 802 2.99 -10.37 -22.10
N ASP A 803 2.70 -10.10 -20.83
CA ASP A 803 2.46 -11.11 -19.80
C ASP A 803 0.99 -11.14 -19.35
N THR A 804 0.20 -10.10 -19.65
CA THR A 804 -1.18 -9.95 -19.19
C THR A 804 -2.10 -9.51 -20.33
N ILE A 805 -3.25 -10.19 -20.47
CA ILE A 805 -4.35 -9.86 -21.39
C ILE A 805 -5.56 -9.44 -20.55
N ILE A 806 -5.97 -8.18 -20.68
CA ILE A 806 -7.04 -7.55 -19.90
C ILE A 806 -8.27 -7.39 -20.79
N VAL A 807 -9.47 -7.68 -20.25
CA VAL A 807 -10.74 -7.55 -20.97
C VAL A 807 -11.44 -6.26 -20.60
N LYS A 808 -11.46 -5.29 -21.52
CA LYS A 808 -12.13 -3.99 -21.35
C LYS A 808 -13.49 -4.03 -22.03
N SER A 809 -14.54 -4.00 -21.22
CA SER A 809 -15.93 -3.86 -21.73
C SER A 809 -16.36 -2.39 -21.69
N ALA A 810 -16.95 -1.89 -22.78
CA ALA A 810 -17.30 -0.47 -22.94
C ALA A 810 -18.44 0.05 -22.02
N SER A 811 -18.91 -0.77 -21.08
CA SER A 811 -19.91 -0.42 -20.06
C SER A 811 -19.34 0.22 -18.78
N SER A 812 -18.02 0.47 -18.72
CA SER A 812 -17.35 1.00 -17.52
C SER A 812 -16.97 2.50 -17.61
N SER A 813 -16.60 3.02 -18.78
CA SER A 813 -15.97 4.34 -18.95
C SER A 813 -16.91 5.47 -19.37
N SER A 814 -18.01 5.17 -20.07
CA SER A 814 -18.99 6.18 -20.52
C SER A 814 -20.40 5.59 -20.64
N ALA A 815 -20.95 5.13 -19.52
CA ALA A 815 -22.36 4.73 -19.44
C ALA A 815 -23.23 5.96 -19.22
N ASN A 816 -24.01 6.36 -20.23
CA ASN A 816 -25.05 7.39 -20.09
C ASN A 816 -26.16 6.87 -19.16
N SER A 817 -26.07 7.18 -17.87
CA SER A 817 -27.05 6.82 -16.84
C SER A 817 -28.29 7.72 -16.88
N ALA A 818 -29.00 7.70 -18.01
CA ALA A 818 -30.38 8.12 -18.10
C ALA A 818 -31.30 6.93 -17.72
N PRO A 819 -32.28 7.09 -16.81
CA PRO A 819 -33.20 6.02 -16.48
C PRO A 819 -34.11 5.69 -17.68
N ALA A 820 -34.32 4.39 -17.92
CA ALA A 820 -35.15 3.90 -19.01
C ALA A 820 -36.61 4.34 -18.82
N SER A 821 -37.04 5.35 -19.59
CA SER A 821 -38.36 5.95 -19.48
C SER A 821 -39.41 5.10 -20.19
N ILE A 822 -40.28 4.45 -19.39
CA ILE A 822 -41.64 3.92 -19.67
C ILE A 822 -41.81 3.14 -21.02
N PRO A 823 -42.21 1.85 -20.99
CA PRO A 823 -42.32 1.04 -22.20
C PRO A 823 -43.41 1.55 -23.15
N SER A 824 -43.00 1.91 -24.37
CA SER A 824 -43.91 2.15 -25.49
C SER A 824 -44.33 0.83 -26.16
N SER A 825 -45.54 0.81 -26.72
CA SER A 825 -46.25 -0.41 -27.15
C SER A 825 -45.52 -1.25 -28.22
N PRO A 826 -45.71 -2.58 -28.24
CA PRO A 826 -45.03 -3.47 -29.19
C PRO A 826 -45.49 -3.23 -30.64
N ARG A 827 -44.53 -3.18 -31.56
CA ARG A 827 -44.78 -3.31 -33.00
C ARG A 827 -44.32 -4.68 -33.48
N HIS A 828 -45.22 -5.42 -34.13
CA HIS A 828 -44.85 -6.59 -34.92
C HIS A 828 -43.94 -6.18 -36.08
N GLY A 829 -42.96 -7.02 -36.42
CA GLY A 829 -42.10 -6.82 -37.58
C GLY A 829 -40.98 -7.86 -37.65
N HIS A 830 -41.16 -8.85 -38.52
CA HIS A 830 -40.14 -9.79 -39.01
C HIS A 830 -38.78 -9.09 -39.30
N HIS A 831 -37.63 -9.77 -39.23
CA HIS A 831 -37.38 -11.13 -39.72
C HIS A 831 -36.18 -11.79 -39.03
N ASP A 832 -36.29 -13.06 -38.62
CA ASP A 832 -35.09 -13.90 -38.47
C ASP A 832 -34.50 -14.19 -39.86
N SER A 833 -33.17 -14.16 -39.96
CA SER A 833 -32.42 -14.52 -41.17
C SER A 833 -31.18 -15.32 -40.81
N PHE A 834 -31.38 -16.63 -40.68
CA PHE A 834 -30.29 -17.60 -40.66
C PHE A 834 -29.60 -17.61 -42.03
N GLY A 835 -28.33 -17.19 -42.09
CA GLY A 835 -27.48 -17.48 -43.25
C GLY A 835 -26.47 -16.41 -43.63
N HIS A 836 -25.27 -16.48 -43.04
CA HIS A 836 -24.05 -16.66 -43.85
C HIS A 836 -22.87 -17.09 -42.97
N LEU A 837 -22.25 -18.22 -43.30
CA LEU A 837 -20.96 -18.63 -42.72
C LEU A 837 -19.84 -17.86 -43.43
N GLY A 838 -19.42 -16.74 -42.83
CA GLY A 838 -18.26 -15.95 -43.24
C GLY A 838 -17.08 -16.15 -42.30
N SER A 839 -15.87 -16.29 -42.85
CA SER A 839 -14.66 -16.51 -42.05
C SER A 839 -14.25 -15.29 -41.21
N GLY A 840 -13.69 -15.53 -40.02
CA GLY A 840 -12.90 -14.54 -39.28
C GLY A 840 -13.62 -13.64 -38.27
N VAL A 841 -14.90 -13.87 -37.95
CA VAL A 841 -15.63 -13.04 -36.97
C VAL A 841 -15.31 -13.48 -35.53
N SER A 842 -14.96 -12.54 -34.66
CA SER A 842 -14.73 -12.81 -33.22
C SER A 842 -16.03 -13.15 -32.47
N SER A 843 -15.95 -14.07 -31.50
CA SER A 843 -17.07 -14.39 -30.59
C SER A 843 -17.03 -13.64 -29.25
N LEU A 844 -16.08 -12.71 -29.10
CA LEU A 844 -16.16 -11.66 -28.08
C LEU A 844 -17.46 -10.85 -28.25
N SER A 845 -17.90 -10.20 -27.18
CA SER A 845 -19.05 -9.29 -27.29
C SER A 845 -18.67 -8.03 -28.08
N PRO A 846 -19.54 -7.45 -28.92
CA PRO A 846 -19.18 -6.30 -29.79
C PRO A 846 -18.62 -5.09 -29.05
N ASN A 847 -18.97 -4.94 -27.76
CA ASN A 847 -18.51 -3.86 -26.89
C ASN A 847 -17.29 -4.25 -26.03
N THR A 848 -16.48 -5.23 -26.46
CA THR A 848 -15.30 -5.71 -25.74
C THR A 848 -14.03 -5.49 -26.55
N SER A 849 -13.13 -4.65 -26.04
CA SER A 849 -11.73 -4.61 -26.49
C SER A 849 -10.83 -5.43 -25.55
N LEU A 850 -9.71 -5.92 -26.09
CA LEU A 850 -8.63 -6.47 -25.29
C LEU A 850 -7.53 -5.43 -25.17
N ILE A 851 -6.98 -5.26 -23.97
CA ILE A 851 -5.71 -4.55 -23.73
C ILE A 851 -4.64 -5.60 -23.48
N LEU A 852 -3.48 -5.46 -24.11
CA LEU A 852 -2.28 -6.23 -23.77
C LEU A 852 -1.35 -5.37 -22.91
N ASP A 853 -0.89 -5.93 -21.78
CA ASP A 853 -0.02 -5.26 -20.81
C ASP A 853 1.15 -6.17 -20.36
N ASN A 854 2.07 -5.57 -19.60
CA ASN A 854 3.17 -6.22 -18.92
C ASN A 854 3.12 -5.83 -17.43
N ALA A 855 2.82 -6.76 -16.53
CA ALA A 855 2.82 -6.58 -15.08
C ALA A 855 4.23 -6.69 -14.48
N SER A 856 5.13 -7.44 -15.15
CA SER A 856 6.45 -7.80 -14.62
C SER A 856 7.33 -6.60 -14.26
N TRP A 857 7.29 -5.51 -15.05
CA TRP A 857 8.05 -4.29 -14.71
C TRP A 857 7.53 -3.58 -13.45
N ARG A 858 6.21 -3.61 -13.19
CA ARG A 858 5.62 -3.07 -11.95
C ARG A 858 6.02 -3.92 -10.74
N GLY A 859 6.11 -5.24 -10.92
CA GLY A 859 6.68 -6.16 -9.94
C GLY A 859 8.14 -5.82 -9.59
N ILE A 860 8.98 -5.62 -10.62
CA ILE A 860 10.40 -5.23 -10.46
C ILE A 860 10.53 -3.88 -9.71
N ILE A 861 9.76 -2.85 -10.07
CA ILE A 861 9.78 -1.58 -9.33
C ILE A 861 9.35 -1.79 -7.88
N SER A 862 8.25 -2.52 -7.64
CA SER A 862 7.73 -2.74 -6.28
C SER A 862 8.73 -3.46 -5.37
N THR A 863 9.55 -4.36 -5.92
CA THR A 863 10.69 -4.96 -5.19
C THR A 863 11.80 -3.94 -4.93
N LEU A 864 12.22 -3.18 -5.95
CA LEU A 864 13.31 -2.21 -5.84
C LEU A 864 12.98 -1.04 -4.91
N THR A 865 11.72 -0.62 -4.83
CA THR A 865 11.26 0.48 -3.95
C THR A 865 10.62 0.01 -2.65
N ARG A 866 10.86 -1.24 -2.24
CA ARG A 866 10.28 -1.81 -1.00
C ARG A 866 10.92 -1.25 0.26
N ASP A 867 12.25 -1.17 0.29
CA ASP A 867 13.03 -0.62 1.42
C ASP A 867 13.90 0.58 0.99
N MET A 868 13.72 1.08 -0.23
CA MET A 868 14.47 2.20 -0.80
C MET A 868 13.47 3.17 -1.45
N ALA A 869 13.70 4.47 -1.33
CA ALA A 869 12.93 5.47 -2.06
C ALA A 869 13.31 5.46 -3.55
N PRO A 870 12.41 5.82 -4.47
CA PRO A 870 12.73 5.94 -5.90
C PRO A 870 13.96 6.82 -6.17
N SER A 871 14.17 7.88 -5.39
CA SER A 871 15.33 8.77 -5.53
C SER A 871 16.68 8.10 -5.39
N ALA A 872 16.76 6.92 -4.76
CA ALA A 872 17.99 6.15 -4.69
C ALA A 872 18.50 5.72 -6.08
N TYR A 873 17.61 5.63 -7.07
CA TYR A 873 17.91 5.19 -8.43
C TYR A 873 18.09 6.35 -9.44
N PHE A 874 17.61 7.55 -9.12
CA PHE A 874 17.57 8.68 -10.07
C PHE A 874 18.98 9.08 -10.52
N GLY A 875 19.21 9.08 -11.84
CA GLY A 875 20.49 9.43 -12.45
C GLY A 875 21.62 8.42 -12.22
N ARG A 876 21.44 7.40 -11.38
CA ARG A 876 22.47 6.41 -11.04
C ARG A 876 22.83 5.50 -12.21
N THR A 877 23.95 4.79 -12.05
CA THR A 877 24.43 3.74 -12.96
C THR A 877 23.93 2.36 -12.51
N ALA A 878 23.45 1.54 -13.45
CA ALA A 878 23.06 0.15 -13.22
C ALA A 878 23.80 -0.82 -14.16
N VAL A 879 23.81 -2.11 -13.80
CA VAL A 879 24.24 -3.23 -14.66
C VAL A 879 23.08 -4.22 -14.78
N VAL A 880 22.72 -4.60 -16.01
CA VAL A 880 21.71 -5.64 -16.29
C VAL A 880 22.39 -6.82 -16.97
N LEU A 881 22.17 -8.04 -16.44
CA LEU A 881 22.67 -9.29 -16.99
C LEU A 881 21.49 -10.13 -17.50
N ALA A 882 21.50 -10.54 -18.76
CA ALA A 882 20.44 -11.39 -19.32
C ALA A 882 20.93 -12.24 -20.50
N SER A 883 20.20 -13.31 -20.81
CA SER A 883 20.51 -14.22 -21.93
C SER A 883 20.06 -13.68 -23.28
N SER A 884 19.02 -12.84 -23.30
CA SER A 884 18.47 -12.19 -24.49
C SER A 884 17.97 -10.77 -24.18
N GLY A 885 17.64 -10.02 -25.25
CA GLY A 885 17.03 -8.70 -25.10
C GLY A 885 15.61 -8.75 -24.54
N ASP A 886 14.90 -9.85 -24.76
CA ASP A 886 13.52 -10.05 -24.31
C ASP A 886 13.48 -10.34 -22.80
N ASP A 887 14.39 -11.18 -22.30
CA ASP A 887 14.57 -11.44 -20.85
C ASP A 887 14.90 -10.16 -20.08
N ALA A 888 15.63 -9.23 -20.71
CA ALA A 888 15.99 -7.94 -20.13
C ALA A 888 14.88 -6.88 -20.23
N ALA A 889 13.88 -7.05 -21.10
CA ALA A 889 13.04 -5.93 -21.56
C ALA A 889 12.22 -5.28 -20.43
N SER A 890 11.58 -6.07 -19.57
CA SER A 890 10.83 -5.55 -18.42
C SER A 890 11.74 -4.90 -17.36
N ILE A 891 12.99 -5.34 -17.22
CA ILE A 891 13.99 -4.69 -16.36
C ILE A 891 14.36 -3.33 -16.95
N MET A 892 14.75 -3.29 -18.22
CA MET A 892 15.15 -2.06 -18.91
C MET A 892 14.05 -1.00 -18.88
N TYR A 893 12.77 -1.41 -18.98
CA TYR A 893 11.61 -0.53 -18.79
C TYR A 893 11.44 -0.08 -17.33
N ALA A 894 11.53 -0.99 -16.35
CA ALA A 894 11.47 -0.64 -14.93
C ALA A 894 12.56 0.37 -14.52
N LEU A 895 13.80 0.20 -15.01
CA LEU A 895 14.91 1.12 -14.77
C LEU A 895 14.71 2.48 -15.47
N LYS A 896 14.10 2.49 -16.65
CA LYS A 896 13.70 3.74 -17.34
C LYS A 896 12.64 4.51 -16.54
N ALA A 897 11.63 3.81 -16.00
CA ALA A 897 10.60 4.41 -15.14
C ALA A 897 11.15 4.85 -13.76
N LEU A 898 12.17 4.17 -13.24
CA LEU A 898 12.97 4.58 -12.06
C LEU A 898 14.01 5.67 -12.38
N GLN A 899 13.96 6.29 -13.57
CA GLN A 899 14.84 7.40 -13.98
C GLN A 899 16.35 7.12 -13.80
N VAL A 900 16.77 5.85 -13.95
CA VAL A 900 18.19 5.44 -13.95
C VAL A 900 18.90 6.17 -15.09
N GLY A 901 20.07 6.76 -14.81
CA GLY A 901 20.79 7.61 -15.77
C GLY A 901 21.61 6.83 -16.78
N LYS A 902 22.23 5.72 -16.35
CA LYS A 902 23.08 4.86 -17.20
C LYS A 902 22.83 3.39 -16.92
N ILE A 903 22.79 2.57 -17.97
CA ILE A 903 22.71 1.11 -17.87
C ILE A 903 23.83 0.45 -18.69
N TYR A 904 24.67 -0.35 -18.04
CA TYR A 904 25.54 -1.29 -18.74
C TYR A 904 24.82 -2.62 -18.96
N THR A 905 25.01 -3.27 -20.12
CA THR A 905 24.38 -4.56 -20.44
C THR A 905 25.40 -5.69 -20.58
N VAL A 906 25.09 -6.86 -20.01
CA VAL A 906 25.87 -8.11 -20.11
C VAL A 906 25.03 -9.18 -20.78
N GLY A 907 25.56 -9.82 -21.83
CA GLY A 907 24.97 -11.00 -22.48
C GLY A 907 23.95 -10.71 -23.60
N PHE A 908 23.35 -9.52 -23.63
CA PHE A 908 22.30 -9.17 -24.60
C PHE A 908 22.54 -7.83 -25.32
N ARG A 909 21.83 -7.65 -26.45
CA ARG A 909 21.65 -6.35 -27.12
C ARG A 909 20.30 -5.76 -26.71
N THR A 910 20.27 -4.50 -26.32
CA THR A 910 19.04 -3.83 -25.87
C THR A 910 17.97 -3.77 -26.98
N PRO A 911 16.69 -4.06 -26.69
CA PRO A 911 15.59 -3.86 -27.63
C PRO A 911 15.56 -2.42 -28.20
N PRO A 912 15.47 -2.22 -29.54
CA PRO A 912 15.53 -0.88 -30.14
C PRO A 912 14.44 0.11 -29.70
N ALA A 913 13.32 -0.38 -29.15
CA ALA A 913 12.27 0.45 -28.58
C ALA A 913 12.64 1.03 -27.20
N LEU A 914 13.49 0.34 -26.43
CA LEU A 914 13.96 0.76 -25.11
C LEU A 914 15.28 1.55 -25.19
N ALA A 915 15.99 1.48 -26.32
CA ALA A 915 17.19 2.26 -26.60
C ALA A 915 16.93 3.73 -26.98
N ARG A 916 15.67 4.19 -27.00
CA ARG A 916 15.27 5.57 -27.30
C ARG A 916 14.79 6.30 -26.06
N ASP A 917 15.11 7.59 -25.99
CA ASP A 917 14.54 8.58 -25.07
C ASP A 917 14.57 8.12 -23.59
N GLY A 918 15.72 7.61 -23.14
CA GLY A 918 15.91 6.94 -21.86
C GLY A 918 17.39 6.90 -21.42
N PRO A 919 17.78 6.02 -20.46
CA PRO A 919 19.15 5.90 -19.96
C PRO A 919 20.21 5.78 -21.05
N ALA A 920 21.40 6.30 -20.77
CA ALA A 920 22.58 6.04 -21.58
C ALA A 920 22.95 4.55 -21.48
N ILE A 921 23.01 3.85 -22.62
CA ILE A 921 23.24 2.39 -22.68
C ILE A 921 24.63 2.08 -23.22
N GLU A 922 25.42 1.31 -22.47
CA GLU A 922 26.79 0.93 -22.85
C GLU A 922 26.98 -0.60 -22.70
N PRO A 923 27.05 -1.39 -23.77
CA PRO A 923 27.22 -2.84 -23.66
C PRO A 923 28.63 -3.21 -23.21
N PHE A 924 28.75 -4.13 -22.22
CA PHE A 924 30.03 -4.69 -21.81
C PHE A 924 30.55 -5.66 -22.88
N ASN A 925 31.27 -5.10 -23.85
CA ASN A 925 31.88 -5.76 -24.99
C ASN A 925 33.33 -6.23 -24.76
N SER A 926 33.99 -5.77 -23.69
CA SER A 926 35.38 -6.13 -23.36
C SER A 926 35.64 -6.09 -21.84
N LEU A 927 36.76 -6.69 -21.43
CA LEU A 927 37.27 -6.56 -20.05
C LEU A 927 37.71 -5.12 -19.72
N GLU A 928 38.06 -4.32 -20.73
CA GLU A 928 38.40 -2.91 -20.56
C GLU A 928 37.16 -2.08 -20.24
N SER A 929 36.02 -2.37 -20.88
CA SER A 929 34.73 -1.76 -20.53
C SER A 929 34.32 -2.14 -19.10
N LEU A 930 34.53 -3.38 -18.67
CA LEU A 930 34.31 -3.81 -17.28
C LEU A 930 35.21 -3.05 -16.29
N LYS A 931 36.52 -2.93 -16.59
CA LYS A 931 37.47 -2.14 -15.78
C LYS A 931 37.08 -0.66 -15.73
N LYS A 932 36.72 -0.06 -16.88
CA LYS A 932 36.24 1.33 -16.98
C LYS A 932 35.08 1.58 -16.02
N ALA A 933 34.14 0.64 -15.88
CA ALA A 933 33.04 0.73 -14.92
C ALA A 933 33.43 0.50 -13.44
N GLN A 934 34.64 0.00 -13.16
CA GLN A 934 35.24 -0.10 -11.82
C GLN A 934 36.13 1.11 -11.48
N THR A 935 36.71 1.77 -12.49
CA THR A 935 37.70 2.85 -12.31
C THR A 935 37.11 4.27 -12.43
N VAL A 936 35.80 4.42 -12.63
CA VAL A 936 35.13 5.70 -12.36
C VAL A 936 34.93 5.84 -10.86
N GLY A 937 35.00 7.07 -10.33
CA GLY A 937 34.70 7.36 -8.93
C GLY A 937 33.27 6.99 -8.52
N ASP A 938 33.05 6.89 -7.21
CA ASP A 938 31.92 6.15 -6.61
C ASP A 938 30.53 6.52 -7.16
N ASP A 939 30.26 7.80 -7.45
CA ASP A 939 28.98 8.25 -8.01
C ASP A 939 28.65 7.69 -9.41
N ALA A 940 29.66 7.28 -10.17
CA ALA A 940 29.52 6.73 -11.52
C ALA A 940 29.77 5.21 -11.60
N ALA A 941 30.22 4.58 -10.52
CA ALA A 941 30.23 3.13 -10.37
C ALA A 941 28.79 2.58 -10.33
N PRO A 942 28.55 1.29 -10.67
CA PRO A 942 27.22 0.70 -10.56
C PRO A 942 26.67 0.71 -9.13
N PHE A 943 25.52 1.36 -8.97
CA PHE A 943 24.71 1.34 -7.76
C PHE A 943 23.78 0.12 -7.72
N LEU A 944 23.21 -0.24 -8.87
CA LEU A 944 22.24 -1.33 -9.02
C LEU A 944 22.79 -2.43 -9.94
N VAL A 945 22.64 -3.69 -9.55
CA VAL A 945 22.95 -4.86 -10.38
C VAL A 945 21.73 -5.78 -10.45
N VAL A 946 21.22 -6.06 -11.66
CA VAL A 946 20.04 -6.93 -11.89
C VAL A 946 20.41 -8.12 -12.77
N SER A 947 20.06 -9.33 -12.33
CA SER A 947 20.27 -10.58 -13.07
C SER A 947 18.95 -11.20 -13.50
N ALA A 948 18.78 -11.43 -14.81
CA ALA A 948 17.80 -12.34 -15.41
C ALA A 948 18.48 -13.59 -16.02
N LEU A 949 19.71 -13.89 -15.61
CA LEU A 949 20.38 -15.14 -16.00
C LEU A 949 19.82 -16.33 -15.22
N GLY A 950 19.74 -17.50 -15.84
CA GLY A 950 19.26 -18.72 -15.20
C GLY A 950 20.15 -19.20 -14.04
N PRO A 951 19.63 -20.03 -13.12
CA PRO A 951 20.36 -20.48 -11.92
C PRO A 951 21.64 -21.28 -12.25
N GLU A 952 21.80 -21.80 -13.46
CA GLU A 952 23.04 -22.40 -13.95
C GLU A 952 24.18 -21.39 -14.20
N LYS A 953 23.88 -20.08 -14.22
CA LYS A 953 24.86 -18.99 -14.33
C LYS A 953 25.23 -18.36 -12.98
N SER A 954 24.68 -18.83 -11.86
CA SER A 954 24.86 -18.22 -10.52
C SER A 954 26.32 -17.88 -10.18
N ASN A 955 27.27 -18.73 -10.56
CA ASN A 955 28.71 -18.49 -10.34
C ASN A 955 29.24 -17.23 -11.08
N ILE A 956 28.76 -16.95 -12.29
CA ILE A 956 29.13 -15.75 -13.07
C ILE A 956 28.50 -14.50 -12.46
N VAL A 957 27.22 -14.59 -12.04
CA VAL A 957 26.53 -13.50 -11.34
C VAL A 957 27.27 -13.16 -10.04
N GLY A 958 27.59 -14.16 -9.21
CA GLY A 958 28.34 -13.98 -7.96
C GLY A 958 29.74 -13.40 -8.15
N MET A 959 30.45 -13.76 -9.23
CA MET A 959 31.74 -13.12 -9.57
C MET A 959 31.57 -11.64 -9.91
N LEU A 960 30.58 -11.28 -10.73
CA LEU A 960 30.34 -9.88 -11.14
C LEU A 960 29.83 -9.03 -9.95
N VAL A 961 29.01 -9.59 -9.08
CA VAL A 961 28.57 -8.96 -7.83
C VAL A 961 29.75 -8.65 -6.91
N ARG A 962 30.67 -9.60 -6.69
CA ARG A 962 31.92 -9.35 -5.92
C ARG A 962 32.75 -8.22 -6.53
N VAL A 963 32.88 -8.21 -7.86
CA VAL A 963 33.62 -7.19 -8.60
C VAL A 963 33.05 -5.78 -8.39
N PHE A 964 31.73 -5.60 -8.39
CA PHE A 964 31.12 -4.27 -8.18
C PHE A 964 30.97 -3.86 -6.70
N GLY A 965 31.05 -4.81 -5.76
CA GLY A 965 31.07 -4.53 -4.31
C GLY A 965 32.47 -4.25 -3.74
N ALA A 966 33.54 -4.78 -4.35
CA ALA A 966 34.91 -4.64 -3.86
C ALA A 966 35.40 -3.17 -3.72
N ASN A 967 34.81 -2.24 -4.47
CA ASN A 967 35.14 -0.80 -4.39
C ASN A 967 34.68 -0.11 -3.10
N ASN A 968 33.92 -0.74 -2.20
CA ASN A 968 33.41 -0.11 -0.96
C ASN A 968 34.48 0.25 0.10
N GLN A 969 35.76 0.34 -0.28
CA GLN A 969 36.82 0.98 0.51
C GLN A 969 36.86 2.52 0.34
N GLY A 970 36.04 3.08 -0.55
CA GLY A 970 35.89 4.52 -0.77
C GLY A 970 34.49 5.06 -0.43
N SER A 971 34.48 6.18 0.30
CA SER A 971 33.51 7.30 0.40
C SER A 971 31.97 7.14 0.31
N SER A 972 31.38 6.08 -0.24
CA SER A 972 29.92 5.99 -0.39
C SER A 972 29.25 5.51 0.90
N ASN A 973 28.73 6.44 1.71
CA ASN A 973 28.03 6.19 2.98
C ASN A 973 26.70 5.41 2.87
N PHE A 974 26.39 4.78 1.73
CA PHE A 974 25.11 4.10 1.50
C PHE A 974 25.25 2.77 0.73
N LYS A 975 24.30 1.85 0.96
CA LYS A 975 24.31 0.49 0.37
C LYS A 975 23.89 0.46 -1.10
N LYS A 976 24.62 -0.32 -1.90
CA LYS A 976 24.27 -0.69 -3.28
C LYS A 976 23.11 -1.70 -3.31
N VAL A 977 22.46 -1.88 -4.46
CA VAL A 977 21.29 -2.78 -4.62
C VAL A 977 21.58 -3.92 -5.60
N PHE A 978 21.18 -5.15 -5.25
CA PHE A 978 21.25 -6.32 -6.10
C PHE A 978 19.87 -6.99 -6.22
N LEU A 979 19.50 -7.44 -7.41
CA LEU A 979 18.24 -8.15 -7.69
C LEU A 979 18.49 -9.39 -8.55
N ASP A 980 18.28 -10.59 -7.99
CA ASP A 980 18.31 -11.86 -8.72
C ASP A 980 16.88 -12.27 -9.12
N LEU A 981 16.60 -12.31 -10.42
CA LEU A 981 15.33 -12.79 -10.98
C LEU A 981 15.35 -14.27 -11.38
N ALA A 982 16.46 -14.99 -11.15
CA ALA A 982 16.50 -16.44 -11.34
C ALA A 982 15.47 -17.16 -10.46
N ASP A 983 14.65 -18.05 -11.05
CA ASP A 983 13.75 -18.89 -10.27
C ASP A 983 14.55 -19.95 -9.49
N THR A 984 14.39 -19.96 -8.17
CA THR A 984 15.07 -20.88 -7.26
C THR A 984 14.48 -22.29 -7.25
N ALA A 985 13.42 -22.55 -8.03
CA ALA A 985 12.88 -23.89 -8.23
C ALA A 985 13.86 -24.87 -8.90
N GLY A 986 14.89 -24.36 -9.61
CA GLY A 986 15.97 -25.16 -10.18
C GLY A 986 17.15 -25.34 -9.21
N ALA A 987 17.74 -26.55 -9.17
CA ALA A 987 18.93 -26.82 -8.37
C ALA A 987 20.14 -25.97 -8.83
N ARG A 988 20.43 -24.89 -8.09
CA ARG A 988 21.60 -24.01 -8.32
C ARG A 988 22.90 -24.83 -8.21
N LYS A 989 23.67 -24.89 -9.30
CA LYS A 989 24.98 -25.58 -9.39
C LYS A 989 26.14 -24.71 -8.83
N GLY A 990 25.85 -23.86 -7.85
CA GLY A 990 26.72 -22.81 -7.35
C GLY A 990 26.10 -22.09 -6.16
N GLY A 991 26.90 -21.26 -5.48
CA GLY A 991 26.42 -20.48 -4.33
C GLY A 991 25.37 -19.43 -4.73
N ASP A 992 24.53 -19.03 -3.78
CA ASP A 992 23.49 -18.01 -3.98
C ASP A 992 24.13 -16.63 -4.26
N PRO A 993 23.86 -16.00 -5.42
CA PRO A 993 24.35 -14.64 -5.71
C PRO A 993 23.89 -13.61 -4.69
N SER A 994 22.74 -13.81 -4.03
CA SER A 994 22.16 -12.91 -3.03
C SER A 994 22.99 -12.88 -1.74
N ILE A 995 23.46 -14.05 -1.28
CA ILE A 995 24.37 -14.16 -0.12
C ILE A 995 25.71 -13.49 -0.46
N ILE A 996 26.20 -13.72 -1.68
CA ILE A 996 27.43 -13.09 -2.18
C ILE A 996 27.28 -11.56 -2.27
N ALA A 997 26.09 -11.07 -2.63
CA ALA A 997 25.78 -9.64 -2.66
C ALA A 997 25.75 -9.02 -1.26
N GLN A 998 25.10 -9.69 -0.30
CA GLN A 998 25.09 -9.25 1.11
C GLN A 998 26.51 -9.21 1.70
N GLN A 999 27.34 -10.23 1.44
CA GLN A 999 28.77 -10.26 1.80
C GLN A 999 29.59 -9.15 1.13
N ALA A 1000 29.15 -8.67 -0.04
CA ALA A 1000 29.75 -7.58 -0.80
C ALA A 1000 29.09 -6.20 -0.53
N GLY A 1001 28.29 -6.08 0.53
CA GLY A 1001 27.71 -4.79 1.00
C GLY A 1001 26.41 -4.36 0.32
N PHE A 1002 25.78 -5.20 -0.50
CA PHE A 1002 24.52 -4.88 -1.18
C PHE A 1002 23.28 -5.21 -0.35
N SER A 1003 22.24 -4.39 -0.47
CA SER A 1003 20.85 -4.79 -0.24
C SER A 1003 20.44 -5.77 -1.35
N ALA A 1004 20.14 -7.02 -1.02
CA ALA A 1004 19.91 -8.09 -1.98
C ALA A 1004 18.44 -8.55 -2.00
N TYR A 1005 17.85 -8.59 -3.20
CA TYR A 1005 16.47 -8.98 -3.47
C TYR A 1005 16.39 -10.19 -4.41
N GLY A 1006 15.33 -10.99 -4.26
CA GLY A 1006 15.15 -12.24 -5.01
C GLY A 1006 13.85 -12.31 -5.83
N SER A 1007 13.81 -13.31 -6.71
CA SER A 1007 12.71 -13.61 -7.62
C SER A 1007 11.39 -13.90 -6.93
N ALA A 1008 11.41 -14.48 -5.73
CA ALA A 1008 10.20 -14.83 -4.97
C ALA A 1008 9.34 -13.61 -4.59
N ASP A 1009 9.97 -12.51 -4.18
CA ASP A 1009 9.28 -11.27 -3.80
C ASP A 1009 8.80 -10.53 -5.06
N THR A 1010 9.62 -10.49 -6.11
CA THR A 1010 9.25 -9.92 -7.43
C THR A 1010 8.07 -10.65 -8.07
N ALA A 1011 8.04 -11.99 -8.00
CA ALA A 1011 6.94 -12.80 -8.50
C ALA A 1011 5.64 -12.56 -7.71
N ALA A 1012 5.73 -12.36 -6.38
CA ALA A 1012 4.57 -12.03 -5.56
C ALA A 1012 4.01 -10.62 -5.89
N PHE A 1013 4.85 -9.59 -6.04
CA PHE A 1013 4.37 -8.27 -6.49
C PHE A 1013 3.79 -8.32 -7.91
N THR A 1014 4.43 -9.06 -8.83
CA THR A 1014 3.88 -9.30 -10.18
C THR A 1014 2.51 -9.98 -10.11
N THR A 1015 2.31 -10.91 -9.17
CA THR A 1015 1.03 -11.60 -8.95
C THR A 1015 -0.04 -10.68 -8.34
N VAL A 1016 0.32 -9.80 -7.39
CA VAL A 1016 -0.58 -8.74 -6.87
C VAL A 1016 -1.08 -7.85 -8.02
N GLU A 1017 -0.17 -7.40 -8.88
CA GLU A 1017 -0.53 -6.55 -10.02
C GLU A 1017 -1.31 -7.32 -11.09
N THR A 1018 -0.97 -8.59 -11.35
CA THR A 1018 -1.72 -9.46 -12.28
C THR A 1018 -3.17 -9.63 -11.80
N LEU A 1019 -3.40 -9.85 -10.50
CA LEU A 1019 -4.75 -9.86 -9.91
C LEU A 1019 -5.45 -8.51 -10.07
N ARG A 1020 -4.76 -7.40 -9.79
CA ARG A 1020 -5.29 -6.04 -9.95
C ARG A 1020 -5.72 -5.74 -11.39
N LEU A 1021 -4.93 -6.16 -12.38
CA LEU A 1021 -5.21 -5.97 -13.81
C LEU A 1021 -6.33 -6.91 -14.32
N LEU A 1022 -6.42 -8.15 -13.82
CA LEU A 1022 -7.42 -9.13 -14.27
C LEU A 1022 -8.80 -8.98 -13.62
N VAL A 1023 -8.89 -8.55 -12.35
CA VAL A 1023 -10.17 -8.45 -11.61
C VAL A 1023 -10.45 -7.09 -10.96
N GLY A 1024 -9.58 -6.09 -11.18
CA GLY A 1024 -9.79 -4.71 -10.71
C GLY A 1024 -9.74 -4.51 -9.19
N GLN A 1025 -9.30 -5.53 -8.44
CA GLN A 1025 -9.31 -5.55 -6.98
C GLN A 1025 -7.96 -5.95 -6.41
N ASN A 1026 -7.72 -5.51 -5.18
CA ASN A 1026 -6.43 -5.60 -4.53
C ASN A 1026 -6.35 -6.79 -3.56
N VAL A 1027 -5.23 -7.50 -3.57
CA VAL A 1027 -4.91 -8.56 -2.61
C VAL A 1027 -3.55 -8.21 -1.99
N PRO A 1028 -3.40 -8.15 -0.66
CA PRO A 1028 -2.14 -7.76 -0.03
C PRO A 1028 -0.95 -8.65 -0.43
N TYR A 1029 0.21 -8.03 -0.63
CA TYR A 1029 1.47 -8.70 -0.97
C TYR A 1029 1.83 -9.84 0.01
N SER A 1030 1.64 -9.57 1.30
CA SER A 1030 1.76 -10.51 2.42
C SER A 1030 0.83 -11.72 2.27
N PHE A 1031 -0.45 -11.50 1.96
CA PHE A 1031 -1.41 -12.56 1.65
C PHE A 1031 -0.96 -13.40 0.45
N VAL A 1032 -0.49 -12.76 -0.63
CA VAL A 1032 0.04 -13.46 -1.82
C VAL A 1032 1.25 -14.32 -1.49
N ARG A 1033 2.21 -13.81 -0.68
CA ARG A 1033 3.36 -14.60 -0.22
C ARG A 1033 2.91 -15.82 0.58
N LEU A 1034 2.06 -15.64 1.61
CA LEU A 1034 1.52 -16.71 2.45
C LEU A 1034 0.76 -17.77 1.65
N ALA A 1035 -0.22 -17.34 0.83
CA ALA A 1035 -1.10 -18.24 0.09
C ALA A 1035 -0.40 -18.95 -1.08
N SER A 1036 0.76 -18.44 -1.55
CA SER A 1036 1.62 -19.13 -2.52
C SER A 1036 2.44 -20.29 -1.92
N GLY A 1037 2.30 -20.57 -0.61
CA GLY A 1037 3.04 -21.64 0.07
C GLY A 1037 4.54 -21.35 0.27
N ARG A 1038 4.95 -20.09 0.14
CA ARG A 1038 6.33 -19.63 0.36
C ARG A 1038 6.35 -18.81 1.65
N SER A 1039 7.14 -19.20 2.66
CA SER A 1039 7.09 -18.56 3.98
C SER A 1039 7.25 -17.05 3.92
N LEU A 1040 6.47 -16.34 4.74
CA LEU A 1040 6.98 -15.10 5.33
C LEU A 1040 7.94 -15.52 6.46
N PHE A 1041 9.02 -14.75 6.60
CA PHE A 1041 10.26 -15.12 7.31
C PHE A 1041 11.06 -16.19 6.55
#